data_AF-A0ABD1CBD3-F1
#
_entry.id   AF-A0ABD1CBD3-F1
#
_cell.length_a   1.000
_cell.length_b   1.000
_cell.length_c   1.000
_cell.angle_alpha   90.00
_cell.angle_beta   90.00
_cell.angle_gamma   90.00
#
_symmetry.space_group_name_H-M   'P 1'
#
loop_
_entity.id
_entity.type
_entity.pdbx_description
1 polymer ?
#
loop_
_entity_poly.entity_id
_entity_poly.type
_entity_poly.pdbx_seq_one_letter_code
_entity_poly.pdbx_strand_id
1 'polypeptide(L)'
;MHPERPSSSPPPQKRTKHEAAAEVEEYEMLIEDDADDGDCLEAKDFPLDVVLKVEPPDSGVTVRHTNDQDEFVAVEALAPRNVSQLGCSARIFHADMEIVVHNLGCLLAIDDTFVAKVGLADLAALGRARSFRQAKMALLRQLCIVQVLLDYVTVVRDRARTELLQQISCLRKQPVTVDAGEIYGIVRKSSDLDFVGLCQQLGGNLSVSEELRGQARNLLQVELACERRNRWLNNYPVELGEDATCKLNSTLQLLCAKVLETHATALLDRAPEFLRLRLKDVPQGTLFRVDPGAVQMFHDLDKALSGEIFRQPLQDLAERWTNRLKSIGDDAGFVISVNPIFFSLCRGLEEVMAELFDGCSLLESDSKGWHPVRIAEMLLKTDLARCLHREHLFIFRLLKHFDPAAVGNVEPFDYQPRRLLKLLGENPSGIADEFYAWFCLLDDALPADWDLTLYAQIVRNFVQLLTGASHAQLETIRVITLNTARFIVQTFPLVASARSGEDAQILQAQLEFINRTMLRSTECTTFYRDLIDVFSAYWKNRSQIVERISPKNEGMERIKKDLLKIVIVALSKNVGADLLVSLFRSLNDFLLELTDVPFDWLIKSVPGLAMSGMIEFKLVEPIANKWSGTANQTYRVTNPQKFQQMLFLMAEGSTCPRHYTIDAITTLLSYIRAQLECARWTDSDQLTSTAALISSMRSSLIYLREQAEYVSFEVFLEESTKPFSSLIETGGGQSLTGFLRRVALIKESFCYLRKQNEMSLPEALRAFGELNGGCAADESIQRAYQQYCDR
;
A
#
# COMPACT_ATOMS: atom_id res chain seq x y z
N MET A 1 40.10 37.48 -33.85
CA MET A 1 40.84 38.15 -32.75
C MET A 1 40.66 37.31 -31.50
N HIS A 2 41.76 36.86 -30.89
CA HIS A 2 41.86 36.52 -29.46
C HIS A 2 42.00 37.84 -28.65
N PRO A 3 41.97 37.87 -27.29
CA PRO A 3 42.11 36.77 -26.32
C PRO A 3 40.87 36.65 -25.36
N GLU A 4 40.86 36.13 -24.11
CA GLU A 4 41.85 35.64 -23.11
C GLU A 4 41.20 34.61 -22.15
N ARG A 5 41.87 34.25 -21.04
CA ARG A 5 41.31 33.74 -19.77
C ARG A 5 41.68 34.72 -18.63
N PRO A 6 41.09 34.61 -17.42
CA PRO A 6 41.88 33.96 -16.36
C PRO A 6 41.08 33.10 -15.36
N SER A 7 41.82 32.30 -14.59
CA SER A 7 41.37 31.46 -13.47
C SER A 7 41.57 32.14 -12.11
N SER A 8 40.73 31.82 -11.12
CA SER A 8 41.18 31.59 -9.72
C SER A 8 40.03 31.23 -8.77
N SER A 9 40.25 30.24 -7.90
CA SER A 9 39.40 29.85 -6.77
C SER A 9 39.90 30.47 -5.44
N PRO A 10 39.03 30.92 -4.52
CA PRO A 10 39.42 31.34 -3.15
C PRO A 10 39.21 30.23 -2.08
N PRO A 11 39.83 30.37 -0.89
CA PRO A 11 39.94 29.30 0.14
C PRO A 11 38.92 29.42 1.31
N PRO A 12 38.82 28.40 2.19
CA PRO A 12 37.91 28.41 3.35
C PRO A 12 38.45 29.24 4.54
N GLN A 13 37.55 29.88 5.28
CA GLN A 13 37.85 30.68 6.48
C GLN A 13 37.73 29.87 7.79
N LYS A 14 38.51 30.28 8.80
CA LYS A 14 38.49 29.78 10.19
C LYS A 14 37.81 30.78 11.14
N ARG A 15 37.53 30.31 12.37
CA ARG A 15 37.20 31.03 13.65
C ARG A 15 35.70 31.04 14.02
N THR A 16 35.27 30.98 15.30
CA THR A 16 36.00 31.10 16.59
C THR A 16 35.32 30.33 17.76
N LYS A 17 36.04 30.19 18.89
CA LYS A 17 35.60 29.64 20.20
C LYS A 17 35.08 30.73 21.18
N HIS A 18 34.61 30.29 22.36
CA HIS A 18 34.34 31.00 23.64
C HIS A 18 32.89 31.54 23.81
N GLU A 19 32.19 31.41 24.96
CA GLU A 19 32.58 30.84 26.28
C GLU A 19 31.38 30.53 27.22
N ALA A 20 31.57 29.59 28.18
CA ALA A 20 31.02 29.52 29.56
C ALA A 20 29.48 29.40 29.81
N ALA A 21 28.97 28.81 30.91
CA ALA A 21 29.57 28.15 32.09
C ALA A 21 28.56 27.25 32.88
N ALA A 22 29.11 26.32 33.69
CA ALA A 22 28.56 25.67 34.91
C ALA A 22 27.33 24.72 34.76
N GLU A 23 27.12 23.66 35.58
CA GLU A 23 27.77 23.13 36.80
C GLU A 23 27.99 21.59 36.71
N VAL A 24 28.90 21.04 37.55
CA VAL A 24 29.16 19.59 37.70
C VAL A 24 29.45 19.26 39.17
N GLU A 25 28.74 18.27 39.72
CA GLU A 25 29.18 17.35 40.79
C GLU A 25 28.90 15.94 40.24
N GLU A 26 29.91 15.15 39.86
CA GLU A 26 30.78 14.33 40.72
C GLU A 26 30.15 12.95 41.01
N TYR A 27 30.65 11.91 40.32
CA TYR A 27 31.00 10.62 40.93
C TYR A 27 32.01 9.88 40.04
N GLU A 28 33.06 9.36 40.66
CA GLU A 28 34.24 8.80 40.01
C GLU A 28 34.02 7.35 39.52
N MET A 29 34.69 6.94 38.45
CA MET A 29 35.82 6.00 38.59
C MET A 29 36.68 5.90 37.31
N LEU A 30 37.98 6.09 37.53
CA LEU A 30 39.07 6.13 36.56
C LEU A 30 39.30 4.80 35.83
N ILE A 31 39.48 4.86 34.50
CA ILE A 31 40.57 4.16 33.79
C ILE A 31 41.01 5.05 32.62
N GLU A 32 42.21 5.62 32.69
CA GLU A 32 43.00 6.00 31.52
C GLU A 32 44.45 5.59 31.75
N ASP A 33 45.14 5.26 30.66
CA ASP A 33 46.53 4.79 30.67
C ASP A 33 47.51 5.89 31.10
N ASP A 34 48.66 5.48 31.62
CA ASP A 34 49.90 6.20 31.35
C ASP A 34 51.01 5.19 31.07
N ALA A 35 51.89 5.55 30.13
CA ALA A 35 52.95 4.68 29.65
C ALA A 35 54.15 4.67 30.61
N ASP A 36 54.88 3.55 30.65
CA ASP A 36 56.32 3.64 30.90
C ASP A 36 57.08 2.58 30.07
N ASP A 37 58.35 2.90 29.82
CA ASP A 37 59.25 2.18 28.92
C ASP A 37 59.69 0.81 29.48
N GLY A 38 60.22 0.01 28.56
CA GLY A 38 60.43 -1.41 28.76
C GLY A 38 61.29 -1.85 29.95
N ASP A 39 61.01 -3.08 30.39
CA ASP A 39 62.02 -3.91 31.01
C ASP A 39 61.91 -5.37 30.58
N CYS A 40 63.05 -6.06 30.58
CA CYS A 40 63.16 -7.44 30.11
C CYS A 40 62.54 -8.42 31.13
N LEU A 41 61.31 -8.90 30.88
CA LEU A 41 60.73 -9.95 31.71
C LEU A 41 61.21 -11.35 31.30
N GLU A 42 62.12 -11.84 32.14
CA GLU A 42 62.54 -13.23 32.25
C GLU A 42 61.37 -14.22 32.19
N ALA A 43 61.63 -15.41 31.64
CA ALA A 43 60.71 -16.52 31.72
C ALA A 43 60.52 -16.94 33.19
N LYS A 44 59.40 -16.52 33.80
CA LYS A 44 59.00 -16.96 35.13
C LYS A 44 58.84 -18.49 35.14
N ASP A 45 59.79 -19.18 35.75
CA ASP A 45 59.68 -20.59 36.10
C ASP A 45 58.46 -20.75 37.03
N PHE A 46 57.33 -21.21 36.48
CA PHE A 46 56.18 -21.61 37.29
C PHE A 46 56.56 -22.85 38.12
N PRO A 47 56.28 -22.87 39.44
CA PRO A 47 56.61 -24.02 40.27
C PRO A 47 55.79 -25.24 39.84
N LEU A 48 56.50 -26.30 39.45
CA LEU A 48 55.96 -27.63 39.24
C LEU A 48 55.84 -28.32 40.60
N ASP A 49 54.67 -28.28 41.22
CA ASP A 49 54.37 -29.13 42.36
C ASP A 49 54.28 -30.60 41.90
N VAL A 50 55.23 -31.42 42.39
CA VAL A 50 55.30 -32.85 42.11
C VAL A 50 55.07 -33.61 43.42
N VAL A 51 53.86 -34.13 43.60
CA VAL A 51 53.53 -35.01 44.73
C VAL A 51 53.90 -36.46 44.37
N LEU A 52 55.10 -36.89 44.78
CA LEU A 52 55.50 -38.29 44.73
C LEU A 52 54.93 -39.04 45.93
N LYS A 53 53.82 -39.76 45.73
CA LYS A 53 53.28 -40.69 46.73
C LYS A 53 53.83 -42.09 46.46
N VAL A 54 54.79 -42.52 47.30
CA VAL A 54 55.36 -43.87 47.27
C VAL A 54 54.64 -44.71 48.33
N GLU A 55 53.90 -45.73 47.92
CA GLU A 55 53.46 -46.79 48.84
C GLU A 55 54.60 -47.81 49.01
N PRO A 56 55.03 -48.11 50.25
CA PRO A 56 56.17 -48.99 50.47
C PRO A 56 55.76 -50.47 50.36
N PRO A 57 56.48 -51.31 49.61
CA PRO A 57 56.49 -52.75 49.85
C PRO A 57 57.34 -53.08 51.09
N ASP A 58 56.91 -54.04 51.89
CA ASP A 58 57.63 -54.49 53.08
C ASP A 58 59.02 -55.07 52.74
N SER A 59 60.09 -54.34 53.05
CA SER A 59 61.33 -54.86 53.65
C SER A 59 62.32 -53.71 53.91
N GLY A 60 62.87 -53.68 55.12
CA GLY A 60 63.45 -52.45 55.67
C GLY A 60 64.88 -52.12 55.23
N VAL A 61 65.12 -50.82 55.02
CA VAL A 61 66.44 -50.18 55.17
C VAL A 61 66.26 -48.88 55.95
N THR A 62 67.06 -48.67 56.99
CA THR A 62 67.04 -47.48 57.86
C THR A 62 67.62 -46.23 57.20
N VAL A 63 66.91 -45.11 57.31
CA VAL A 63 67.46 -43.77 57.04
C VAL A 63 68.45 -43.37 58.14
N ARG A 64 69.56 -42.72 57.78
CA ARG A 64 70.35 -41.87 58.67
C ARG A 64 70.45 -40.48 58.05
N HIS A 65 70.01 -39.46 58.79
CA HIS A 65 70.28 -38.07 58.47
C HIS A 65 71.52 -37.57 59.25
N THR A 66 72.38 -36.83 58.56
CA THR A 66 73.25 -35.79 59.15
C THR A 66 73.37 -34.64 58.15
N ASN A 67 73.58 -33.43 58.65
CA ASN A 67 73.21 -32.19 57.97
C ASN A 67 74.16 -31.72 56.85
N ASP A 68 73.58 -30.86 56.00
CA ASP A 68 74.18 -29.82 55.15
C ASP A 68 75.15 -30.20 54.02
N GLN A 69 74.57 -30.14 52.81
CA GLN A 69 75.15 -29.87 51.49
C GLN A 69 75.99 -30.98 50.81
N ASP A 70 75.66 -31.20 49.53
CA ASP A 70 76.26 -32.11 48.55
C ASP A 70 76.20 -33.63 48.83
N GLU A 71 75.06 -34.25 48.47
CA GLU A 71 74.97 -35.70 48.29
C GLU A 71 75.47 -36.15 46.92
N PHE A 72 76.60 -36.86 46.89
CA PHE A 72 77.10 -37.57 45.71
C PHE A 72 76.53 -38.99 45.64
N VAL A 73 76.02 -39.40 44.48
CA VAL A 73 75.86 -40.82 44.15
C VAL A 73 77.04 -41.27 43.30
N ALA A 74 77.91 -42.11 43.87
CA ALA A 74 78.93 -42.81 43.11
C ALA A 74 78.27 -43.83 42.16
N VAL A 75 78.58 -43.74 40.86
CA VAL A 75 78.04 -44.66 39.85
C VAL A 75 78.98 -45.86 39.70
N GLU A 76 78.62 -47.00 40.31
CA GLU A 76 79.17 -48.28 39.87
C GLU A 76 78.51 -48.72 38.57
N ALA A 77 79.35 -49.08 37.59
CA ALA A 77 78.90 -49.43 36.24
C ALA A 77 78.39 -50.87 36.17
N LEU A 78 77.07 -51.05 36.04
CA LEU A 78 76.44 -52.36 35.82
C LEU A 78 75.33 -52.32 34.76
N ALA A 79 75.68 -52.81 33.57
CA ALA A 79 74.84 -53.23 32.44
C ALA A 79 73.89 -52.19 31.79
N PRO A 80 73.61 -52.31 30.47
CA PRO A 80 72.54 -51.55 29.83
C PRO A 80 71.19 -52.07 30.35
N ARG A 81 70.60 -51.37 31.32
CA ARG A 81 69.25 -51.66 31.79
C ARG A 81 68.27 -51.46 30.63
N ASN A 82 67.63 -52.53 30.20
CA ASN A 82 66.40 -52.42 29.42
C ASN A 82 65.38 -51.59 30.21
N VAL A 83 64.66 -50.70 29.53
CA VAL A 83 63.74 -49.71 30.14
C VAL A 83 62.72 -50.37 31.08
N SER A 84 62.36 -51.64 30.82
CA SER A 84 61.51 -52.50 31.64
C SER A 84 62.00 -52.76 33.07
N GLN A 85 63.21 -52.34 33.46
CA GLN A 85 63.78 -52.51 34.81
C GLN A 85 63.81 -51.21 35.64
N LEU A 86 63.25 -50.10 35.15
CA LEU A 86 63.33 -48.81 35.86
C LEU A 86 62.33 -48.65 37.02
N GLY A 87 61.35 -49.54 37.19
CA GLY A 87 60.51 -49.62 38.40
C GLY A 87 59.53 -48.48 38.64
N CYS A 88 59.71 -47.33 37.98
CA CYS A 88 58.88 -46.13 38.17
C CYS A 88 57.73 -46.06 37.15
N SER A 89 56.48 -46.03 37.62
CA SER A 89 55.41 -45.38 36.88
C SER A 89 55.56 -43.87 37.02
N ALA A 90 55.73 -43.13 35.94
CA ALA A 90 55.87 -41.68 36.00
C ALA A 90 54.50 -41.00 35.85
N ARG A 91 54.15 -40.14 36.80
CA ARG A 91 53.04 -39.17 36.68
C ARG A 91 53.65 -37.81 36.37
N ILE A 92 53.33 -37.26 35.20
CA ILE A 92 53.78 -35.93 34.77
C ILE A 92 52.53 -35.06 34.68
N PHE A 93 52.47 -34.02 35.49
CA PHE A 93 51.42 -33.01 35.39
C PHE A 93 51.90 -31.87 34.48
N HIS A 94 51.04 -31.44 33.55
CA HIS A 94 51.29 -30.28 32.71
C HIS A 94 49.99 -29.50 32.50
N ALA A 95 49.92 -28.32 33.11
CA ALA A 95 48.65 -27.63 33.36
C ALA A 95 47.63 -28.61 33.99
N ASP A 96 46.45 -28.72 33.39
CA ASP A 96 45.31 -29.47 33.94
C ASP A 96 45.36 -30.99 33.66
N MET A 97 46.40 -31.47 32.95
CA MET A 97 46.47 -32.84 32.42
C MET A 97 47.43 -33.75 33.22
N GLU A 98 46.94 -34.91 33.66
CA GLU A 98 47.77 -35.97 34.25
C GLU A 98 48.24 -36.98 33.18
N ILE A 99 49.56 -37.08 33.00
CA ILE A 99 50.20 -38.00 32.05
C ILE A 99 50.78 -39.18 32.83
N VAL A 100 50.19 -40.37 32.72
CA VAL A 100 50.65 -41.59 33.43
C VAL A 100 51.41 -42.54 32.50
N VAL A 101 52.70 -42.72 32.74
CA VAL A 101 53.57 -43.66 32.01
C VAL A 101 53.76 -44.95 32.80
N HIS A 102 53.11 -46.03 32.37
CA HIS A 102 53.15 -47.35 33.03
C HIS A 102 54.22 -48.30 32.49
N ASN A 103 54.96 -48.94 33.41
CA ASN A 103 56.04 -49.90 33.14
C ASN A 103 55.67 -51.14 32.29
N LEU A 104 54.40 -51.54 32.28
CA LEU A 104 53.94 -52.78 31.63
C LEU A 104 53.39 -52.59 30.21
N GLY A 105 53.49 -51.38 29.63
CA GLY A 105 53.01 -51.15 28.27
C GLY A 105 53.54 -49.91 27.55
N CYS A 106 54.28 -49.03 28.24
CA CYS A 106 54.62 -47.69 27.75
C CYS A 106 53.36 -46.96 27.28
N LEU A 107 52.43 -46.74 28.21
CA LEU A 107 51.17 -46.03 27.93
C LEU A 107 51.30 -44.54 28.26
N LEU A 108 50.41 -43.74 27.68
CA LEU A 108 50.23 -42.32 27.89
C LEU A 108 48.72 -42.09 27.97
N ALA A 109 48.24 -41.75 29.17
CA ALA A 109 46.85 -41.35 29.40
C ALA A 109 46.75 -39.82 29.45
N ILE A 110 45.57 -39.29 29.11
CA ILE A 110 45.10 -37.95 29.48
C ILE A 110 43.71 -38.15 30.07
N ASP A 111 43.64 -38.11 31.40
CA ASP A 111 42.46 -38.47 32.18
C ASP A 111 41.87 -39.83 31.73
N ASP A 112 40.54 -39.99 31.79
CA ASP A 112 39.83 -41.15 31.24
C ASP A 112 39.54 -41.05 29.72
N THR A 113 39.98 -39.97 29.05
CA THR A 113 39.45 -39.59 27.73
C THR A 113 40.38 -39.93 26.56
N PHE A 114 41.67 -40.14 26.81
CA PHE A 114 42.66 -40.49 25.79
C PHE A 114 43.67 -41.48 26.37
N VAL A 115 43.93 -42.58 25.67
CA VAL A 115 44.99 -43.55 26.01
C VAL A 115 45.74 -43.92 24.74
N ALA A 116 47.04 -43.70 24.73
CA ALA A 116 47.93 -44.11 23.66
C ALA A 116 49.07 -44.97 24.21
N LYS A 117 49.62 -45.84 23.36
CA LYS A 117 50.93 -46.45 23.54
C LYS A 117 51.99 -45.51 22.97
N VAL A 118 53.01 -45.25 23.76
CA VAL A 118 54.18 -44.43 23.42
C VAL A 118 55.46 -45.26 23.32
N GLY A 119 56.42 -44.73 22.57
CA GLY A 119 57.78 -45.22 22.47
C GLY A 119 58.79 -44.10 22.74
N LEU A 120 60.07 -44.41 22.67
CA LEU A 120 61.16 -43.45 22.72
C LEU A 120 61.96 -43.51 21.41
N ALA A 121 62.11 -42.37 20.73
CA ALA A 121 62.79 -42.27 19.44
C ALA A 121 64.32 -42.46 19.55
N ASP A 122 64.98 -41.77 20.50
CA ASP A 122 66.39 -42.01 20.85
C ASP A 122 66.61 -42.13 22.37
N LEU A 123 66.91 -43.36 22.82
CA LEU A 123 67.32 -43.65 24.20
C LEU A 123 68.70 -43.09 24.57
N ALA A 124 69.60 -42.87 23.60
CA ALA A 124 70.92 -42.31 23.87
C ALA A 124 70.85 -40.81 24.23
N ALA A 125 69.80 -40.09 23.85
CA ALA A 125 69.55 -38.71 24.30
C ALA A 125 69.28 -38.64 25.81
N LEU A 126 68.55 -39.60 26.37
CA LEU A 126 68.27 -39.71 27.81
C LEU A 126 69.54 -40.02 28.61
N GLY A 127 70.36 -40.97 28.15
CA GLY A 127 71.64 -41.33 28.79
C GLY A 127 72.71 -40.23 28.79
N ARG A 128 72.49 -39.12 28.06
CA ARG A 128 73.39 -37.95 28.01
C ARG A 128 73.01 -36.83 28.98
N ALA A 129 71.86 -36.90 29.65
CA ALA A 129 71.42 -35.90 30.60
C ALA A 129 72.26 -35.91 31.89
N ARG A 130 72.72 -34.72 32.34
CA ARG A 130 73.55 -34.57 33.55
C ARG A 130 72.78 -34.03 34.77
N SER A 131 71.49 -33.75 34.62
CA SER A 131 70.61 -33.34 35.71
C SER A 131 69.18 -33.81 35.49
N PHE A 132 68.39 -33.88 36.56
CA PHE A 132 66.98 -34.27 36.49
C PHE A 132 66.16 -33.36 35.55
N ARG A 133 66.39 -32.04 35.56
CA ARG A 133 65.75 -31.08 34.64
C ARG A 133 66.09 -31.39 33.17
N GLN A 134 67.33 -31.79 32.88
CA GLN A 134 67.73 -32.21 31.53
C GLN A 134 67.12 -33.56 31.13
N ALA A 135 67.08 -34.54 32.04
CA ALA A 135 66.50 -35.86 31.77
C ALA A 135 64.99 -35.77 31.49
N LYS A 136 64.26 -34.96 32.27
CA LYS A 136 62.84 -34.65 32.04
C LYS A 136 62.60 -34.03 30.66
N MET A 137 63.40 -33.03 30.28
CA MET A 137 63.29 -32.38 28.97
C MET A 137 63.69 -33.29 27.81
N ALA A 138 64.67 -34.18 28.00
CA ALA A 138 65.03 -35.20 27.02
C ALA A 138 63.91 -36.23 26.84
N LEU A 139 63.30 -36.72 27.93
CA LEU A 139 62.16 -37.64 27.88
C LEU A 139 61.00 -37.08 27.06
N LEU A 140 60.57 -35.85 27.38
CA LEU A 140 59.45 -35.18 26.71
C LEU A 140 59.72 -34.89 25.22
N ARG A 141 60.98 -34.75 24.81
CA ARG A 141 61.36 -34.56 23.40
C ARG A 141 61.56 -35.85 22.61
N GLN A 142 61.68 -36.99 23.29
CA GLN A 142 61.96 -38.29 22.68
C GLN A 142 60.76 -39.24 22.72
N LEU A 143 59.75 -38.94 23.54
CA LEU A 143 58.45 -39.62 23.47
C LEU A 143 57.86 -39.48 22.06
N CYS A 144 57.29 -40.57 21.55
CA CYS A 144 56.49 -40.59 20.33
C CYS A 144 55.28 -41.48 20.55
N ILE A 145 54.15 -41.19 19.90
CA ILE A 145 52.96 -42.04 19.98
C ILE A 145 53.08 -43.14 18.93
N VAL A 146 53.09 -44.40 19.38
CA VAL A 146 53.26 -45.59 18.55
C VAL A 146 51.90 -46.16 18.13
N GLN A 147 50.87 -46.02 18.98
CA GLN A 147 49.52 -46.49 18.70
C GLN A 147 48.51 -45.76 19.60
N VAL A 148 47.39 -45.28 19.07
CA VAL A 148 46.27 -44.82 19.90
C VAL A 148 45.40 -46.04 20.28
N LEU A 149 45.05 -46.17 21.56
CA LEU A 149 44.25 -47.29 22.10
C LEU A 149 42.82 -46.86 22.45
N LEU A 150 42.66 -45.64 22.95
CA LEU A 150 41.37 -45.00 23.23
C LEU A 150 41.48 -43.51 22.89
N ASP A 151 40.48 -42.97 22.21
CA ASP A 151 40.32 -41.54 21.99
C ASP A 151 38.84 -41.17 22.02
N TYR A 152 38.33 -40.94 23.24
CA TYR A 152 36.93 -40.59 23.46
C TYR A 152 36.58 -39.23 22.85
N VAL A 153 37.48 -38.24 22.93
CA VAL A 153 37.24 -36.89 22.41
C VAL A 153 37.13 -36.89 20.88
N THR A 154 37.98 -37.63 20.16
CA THR A 154 37.86 -37.79 18.70
C THR A 154 36.59 -38.57 18.34
N VAL A 155 36.24 -39.64 19.07
CA VAL A 155 35.00 -40.41 18.81
C VAL A 155 33.75 -39.56 19.00
N VAL A 156 33.68 -38.75 20.08
CA VAL A 156 32.57 -37.83 20.33
C VAL A 156 32.55 -36.70 19.29
N ARG A 157 33.70 -36.16 18.91
CA ARG A 157 33.84 -35.15 17.84
C ARG A 157 33.31 -35.67 16.51
N ASP A 158 33.76 -36.83 16.07
CA ASP A 158 33.41 -37.38 14.75
C ASP A 158 31.94 -37.81 14.70
N ARG A 159 31.38 -38.24 15.84
CA ARG A 159 29.94 -38.41 16.02
C ARG A 159 29.19 -37.09 15.91
N ALA A 160 29.56 -36.06 16.65
CA ALA A 160 28.89 -34.75 16.63
C ALA A 160 29.01 -34.04 15.27
N ARG A 161 30.15 -34.17 14.58
CA ARG A 161 30.32 -33.78 13.16
C ARG A 161 29.32 -34.50 12.27
N THR A 162 29.19 -35.81 12.44
CA THR A 162 28.26 -36.64 11.65
C THR A 162 26.80 -36.27 11.91
N GLU A 163 26.42 -36.03 13.16
CA GLU A 163 25.07 -35.61 13.56
C GLU A 163 24.73 -34.23 12.93
N LEU A 164 25.62 -33.23 13.03
CA LEU A 164 25.45 -31.92 12.40
C LEU A 164 25.35 -32.02 10.86
N LEU A 165 26.24 -32.78 10.22
CA LEU A 165 26.20 -32.98 8.76
C LEU A 165 24.92 -33.71 8.31
N GLN A 166 24.38 -34.62 9.13
CA GLN A 166 23.09 -35.26 8.87
C GLN A 166 21.93 -34.26 8.97
N GLN A 167 21.92 -33.36 9.96
CA GLN A 167 20.90 -32.30 10.06
C GLN A 167 20.94 -31.36 8.86
N ILE A 168 22.12 -30.83 8.52
CA ILE A 168 22.36 -30.00 7.33
C ILE A 168 21.92 -30.73 6.06
N SER A 169 22.15 -32.05 5.98
CA SER A 169 21.69 -32.89 4.85
C SER A 169 20.17 -33.11 4.83
N CYS A 170 19.49 -33.11 5.98
CA CYS A 170 18.04 -33.24 6.06
C CYS A 170 17.31 -31.97 5.58
N LEU A 171 17.88 -30.78 5.79
CA LEU A 171 17.35 -29.51 5.26
C LEU A 171 17.19 -29.55 3.72
N ARG A 172 18.05 -30.31 3.02
CA ARG A 172 17.98 -30.50 1.55
C ARG A 172 16.70 -31.17 1.04
N LYS A 173 15.92 -31.80 1.93
CA LYS A 173 14.67 -32.52 1.62
C LYS A 173 13.41 -31.71 1.89
N GLN A 174 13.55 -30.49 2.41
CA GLN A 174 12.46 -29.61 2.80
C GLN A 174 12.38 -28.40 1.85
N PRO A 175 11.23 -27.71 1.75
CA PRO A 175 11.21 -26.35 1.19
C PRO A 175 12.19 -25.45 1.97
N VAL A 176 12.74 -24.43 1.31
CA VAL A 176 13.82 -23.58 1.89
C VAL A 176 13.39 -23.02 3.24
N THR A 177 14.01 -23.52 4.31
CA THR A 177 13.83 -23.05 5.68
C THR A 177 14.72 -21.84 5.96
N VAL A 178 14.43 -21.11 7.04
CA VAL A 178 15.29 -20.02 7.54
C VAL A 178 16.71 -20.54 7.76
N ASP A 179 16.87 -21.67 8.45
CA ASP A 179 18.16 -22.33 8.67
C ASP A 179 18.96 -22.56 7.38
N ALA A 180 18.30 -23.04 6.32
CA ALA A 180 18.95 -23.32 5.05
C ALA A 180 19.40 -22.04 4.31
N GLY A 181 18.63 -20.95 4.44
CA GLY A 181 19.01 -19.62 3.94
C GLY A 181 20.15 -18.97 4.73
N GLU A 182 20.14 -19.09 6.05
CA GLU A 182 21.21 -18.60 6.93
C GLU A 182 22.52 -19.35 6.70
N ILE A 183 22.50 -20.68 6.54
CA ILE A 183 23.70 -21.46 6.18
C ILE A 183 24.26 -20.99 4.83
N TYR A 184 23.42 -20.78 3.81
CA TYR A 184 23.88 -20.25 2.52
C TYR A 184 24.51 -18.85 2.67
N GLY A 185 23.92 -17.98 3.51
CA GLY A 185 24.46 -16.66 3.83
C GLY A 185 25.81 -16.70 4.55
N ILE A 186 26.03 -17.67 5.44
CA ILE A 186 27.31 -17.94 6.11
C ILE A 186 28.36 -18.41 5.09
N VAL A 187 28.02 -19.43 4.28
CA VAL A 187 28.95 -20.03 3.29
C VAL A 187 29.40 -19.00 2.25
N ARG A 188 28.53 -18.08 1.82
CA ARG A 188 28.92 -17.01 0.88
C ARG A 188 29.84 -15.92 1.48
N LYS A 189 29.92 -15.79 2.80
CA LYS A 189 30.71 -14.76 3.50
C LYS A 189 32.09 -15.25 3.95
N SER A 190 32.41 -16.54 3.77
CA SER A 190 33.64 -17.15 4.29
C SER A 190 34.36 -17.91 3.19
N SER A 191 35.66 -17.63 2.98
CA SER A 191 36.49 -18.32 1.98
C SER A 191 36.86 -19.74 2.42
N ASP A 192 37.17 -19.90 3.71
CA ASP A 192 37.73 -21.12 4.29
C ASP A 192 36.96 -21.47 5.57
N LEU A 193 35.75 -22.03 5.41
CA LEU A 193 34.86 -22.34 6.53
C LEU A 193 35.11 -23.77 7.03
N ASP A 194 35.71 -23.90 8.21
CA ASP A 194 35.83 -25.16 8.93
C ASP A 194 34.66 -25.40 9.89
N PHE A 195 34.68 -26.52 10.64
CA PHE A 195 33.64 -26.84 11.62
C PHE A 195 33.56 -25.81 12.74
N VAL A 196 34.70 -25.26 13.19
CA VAL A 196 34.75 -24.27 14.28
C VAL A 196 34.11 -22.96 13.84
N GLY A 197 34.50 -22.42 12.69
CA GLY A 197 33.94 -21.21 12.11
C GLY A 197 32.44 -21.33 11.77
N LEU A 198 32.00 -22.46 11.22
CA LEU A 198 30.58 -22.72 10.98
C LEU A 198 29.80 -22.75 12.30
N CYS A 199 30.29 -23.48 13.30
CA CYS A 199 29.61 -23.61 14.59
C CYS A 199 29.57 -22.32 15.40
N GLN A 200 30.59 -21.46 15.29
CA GLN A 200 30.59 -20.11 15.87
C GLN A 200 29.51 -19.24 15.22
N GLN A 201 29.44 -19.19 13.89
CA GLN A 201 28.45 -18.37 13.19
C GLN A 201 27.01 -18.88 13.41
N LEU A 202 26.77 -20.19 13.36
CA LEU A 202 25.46 -20.77 13.68
C LEU A 202 25.08 -20.58 15.15
N GLY A 203 26.02 -20.79 16.08
CA GLY A 203 25.77 -20.71 17.53
C GLY A 203 25.43 -19.30 18.03
N GLY A 204 25.86 -18.26 17.31
CA GLY A 204 25.54 -16.85 17.55
C GLY A 204 24.33 -16.31 16.78
N ASN A 205 23.81 -17.03 15.78
CA ASN A 205 22.72 -16.55 14.93
C ASN A 205 21.34 -16.80 15.57
N LEU A 206 20.59 -15.72 15.82
CA LEU A 206 19.25 -15.78 16.41
C LEU A 206 18.16 -16.20 15.41
N SER A 207 18.38 -16.04 14.11
CA SER A 207 17.45 -16.48 13.04
C SER A 207 17.42 -18.01 12.87
N VAL A 208 18.54 -18.68 13.20
CA VAL A 208 18.68 -20.14 13.11
C VAL A 208 17.93 -20.83 14.24
N SER A 209 17.31 -21.98 13.97
CA SER A 209 16.56 -22.79 14.94
C SER A 209 17.35 -23.16 16.20
N GLU A 210 16.65 -23.22 17.34
CA GLU A 210 17.21 -23.65 18.64
C GLU A 210 17.92 -25.02 18.55
N GLU A 211 17.39 -25.95 17.75
CA GLU A 211 17.94 -27.30 17.58
C GLU A 211 19.31 -27.26 16.88
N LEU A 212 19.39 -26.62 15.71
CA LEU A 212 20.64 -26.50 14.95
C LEU A 212 21.67 -25.64 15.71
N ARG A 213 21.22 -24.57 16.38
CA ARG A 213 22.05 -23.71 17.24
C ARG A 213 22.61 -24.47 18.44
N GLY A 214 21.80 -25.33 19.07
CA GLY A 214 22.21 -26.20 20.18
C GLY A 214 23.27 -27.22 19.74
N GLN A 215 23.07 -27.88 18.60
CA GLN A 215 24.05 -28.82 18.05
C GLN A 215 25.36 -28.13 17.63
N ALA A 216 25.28 -26.95 17.01
CA ALA A 216 26.46 -26.14 16.68
C ALA A 216 27.26 -25.77 17.94
N ARG A 217 26.61 -25.35 19.03
CA ARG A 217 27.28 -25.04 20.31
C ARG A 217 27.91 -26.29 20.94
N ASN A 218 27.22 -27.43 20.91
CA ASN A 218 27.75 -28.69 21.43
C ASN A 218 28.99 -29.15 20.65
N LEU A 219 28.94 -29.11 19.31
CA LEU A 219 30.10 -29.46 18.48
C LEU A 219 31.25 -28.47 18.70
N LEU A 220 31.00 -27.16 18.82
CA LEU A 220 32.03 -26.16 19.09
C LEU A 220 32.81 -26.46 20.39
N GLN A 221 32.13 -26.86 21.47
CA GLN A 221 32.81 -27.24 22.72
C GLN A 221 33.73 -28.46 22.53
N VAL A 222 33.28 -29.45 21.76
CA VAL A 222 34.02 -30.69 21.49
C VAL A 222 35.21 -30.43 20.54
N GLU A 223 35.06 -29.58 19.52
CA GLU A 223 36.15 -29.13 18.65
C GLU A 223 37.22 -28.39 19.44
N LEU A 224 36.84 -27.43 20.29
CA LEU A 224 37.77 -26.68 21.15
C LEU A 224 38.45 -27.56 22.21
N ALA A 225 37.81 -28.65 22.65
CA ALA A 225 38.46 -29.67 23.48
C ALA A 225 39.48 -30.50 22.67
N CYS A 226 39.11 -30.92 21.46
CA CYS A 226 39.98 -31.64 20.54
C CYS A 226 41.20 -30.81 20.12
N GLU A 227 41.02 -29.52 19.80
CA GLU A 227 42.13 -28.60 19.51
C GLU A 227 43.08 -28.45 20.70
N ARG A 228 42.58 -28.20 21.91
CA ARG A 228 43.43 -28.03 23.10
C ARG A 228 44.30 -29.27 23.33
N ARG A 229 43.71 -30.46 23.19
CA ARG A 229 44.45 -31.74 23.22
C ARG A 229 45.44 -31.85 22.07
N ASN A 230 45.05 -31.53 20.84
CA ASN A 230 45.92 -31.66 19.66
C ASN A 230 47.12 -30.69 19.71
N ARG A 231 46.96 -29.46 20.20
CA ARG A 231 48.07 -28.53 20.44
C ARG A 231 49.13 -29.11 21.38
N TRP A 232 48.70 -29.91 22.36
CA TRP A 232 49.61 -30.64 23.24
C TRP A 232 50.21 -31.88 22.56
N LEU A 233 49.39 -32.66 21.84
CA LEU A 233 49.84 -33.84 21.09
C LEU A 233 50.80 -33.51 19.94
N ASN A 234 50.77 -32.29 19.38
CA ASN A 234 51.68 -31.84 18.31
C ASN A 234 53.17 -31.88 18.68
N ASN A 235 53.51 -32.04 19.96
CA ASN A 235 54.89 -32.33 20.40
C ASN A 235 55.34 -33.76 20.07
N TYR A 236 54.42 -34.62 19.63
CA TYR A 236 54.63 -36.03 19.31
C TYR A 236 54.14 -36.30 17.87
N PRO A 237 54.97 -36.83 16.97
CA PRO A 237 54.54 -37.10 15.60
C PRO A 237 53.46 -38.20 15.59
N VAL A 238 52.29 -37.89 15.02
CA VAL A 238 51.20 -38.84 14.78
C VAL A 238 50.70 -38.66 13.36
N GLU A 239 50.72 -39.73 12.56
CA GLU A 239 50.01 -39.78 11.27
C GLU A 239 48.52 -40.03 11.54
N LEU A 240 47.72 -38.96 11.57
CA LEU A 240 46.26 -39.04 11.60
C LEU A 240 45.73 -38.90 10.16
N GLY A 241 44.97 -39.90 9.70
CA GLY A 241 44.54 -40.02 8.30
C GLY A 241 43.34 -39.14 7.90
N GLU A 242 43.34 -38.80 6.61
CA GLU A 242 42.31 -38.18 5.75
C GLU A 242 41.43 -37.02 6.29
N ASP A 243 41.46 -35.92 5.54
CA ASP A 243 40.79 -34.64 5.83
C ASP A 243 39.26 -34.73 5.97
N ALA A 244 38.78 -34.73 7.22
CA ALA A 244 37.36 -34.60 7.55
C ALA A 244 36.73 -33.28 7.06
N THR A 245 37.55 -32.25 6.83
CA THR A 245 37.17 -30.95 6.24
C THR A 245 36.58 -31.10 4.83
N CYS A 246 37.05 -32.08 4.03
CA CYS A 246 36.49 -32.34 2.70
C CYS A 246 35.00 -32.71 2.73
N LYS A 247 34.53 -33.41 3.79
CA LYS A 247 33.12 -33.81 3.94
C LYS A 247 32.22 -32.63 4.30
N LEU A 248 32.74 -31.66 5.05
CA LEU A 248 32.01 -30.42 5.37
C LEU A 248 31.76 -29.62 4.10
N ASN A 249 32.82 -29.31 3.36
CA ASN A 249 32.74 -28.49 2.14
C ASN A 249 31.81 -29.11 1.09
N SER A 250 31.89 -30.43 0.85
CA SER A 250 30.97 -31.10 -0.07
C SER A 250 29.51 -31.06 0.41
N THR A 251 29.25 -31.17 1.71
CA THR A 251 27.89 -31.13 2.27
C THR A 251 27.29 -29.73 2.17
N LEU A 252 28.08 -28.71 2.50
CA LEU A 252 27.67 -27.30 2.40
C LEU A 252 27.43 -26.88 0.94
N GLN A 253 28.29 -27.26 0.00
CA GLN A 253 28.09 -27.04 -1.44
C GLN A 253 26.79 -27.70 -1.93
N LEU A 254 26.53 -28.95 -1.54
CA LEU A 254 25.32 -29.70 -1.89
C LEU A 254 24.04 -29.13 -1.26
N LEU A 255 24.13 -28.48 -0.10
CA LEU A 255 23.01 -27.72 0.49
C LEU A 255 22.80 -26.41 -0.26
N CYS A 256 23.86 -25.61 -0.47
CA CYS A 256 23.79 -24.32 -1.15
C CYS A 256 23.19 -24.45 -2.56
N ALA A 257 23.66 -25.43 -3.34
CA ALA A 257 23.09 -25.73 -4.66
C ALA A 257 21.59 -26.08 -4.58
N LYS A 258 21.16 -26.84 -3.56
CA LYS A 258 19.75 -27.22 -3.41
C LYS A 258 18.87 -26.07 -2.93
N VAL A 259 19.39 -25.19 -2.07
CA VAL A 259 18.72 -23.97 -1.61
C VAL A 259 18.48 -23.02 -2.78
N LEU A 260 19.50 -22.80 -3.61
CA LEU A 260 19.42 -22.00 -4.83
C LEU A 260 18.39 -22.57 -5.82
N GLU A 261 18.47 -23.87 -6.14
CA GLU A 261 17.54 -24.55 -7.04
C GLU A 261 16.08 -24.43 -6.54
N THR A 262 15.84 -24.71 -5.25
CA THR A 262 14.49 -24.74 -4.68
C THR A 262 13.89 -23.34 -4.59
N HIS A 263 14.68 -22.33 -4.21
CA HIS A 263 14.24 -20.94 -4.17
C HIS A 263 13.97 -20.39 -5.59
N ALA A 264 14.88 -20.63 -6.54
CA ALA A 264 14.70 -20.21 -7.93
C ALA A 264 13.45 -20.85 -8.56
N THR A 265 13.19 -22.13 -8.28
CA THR A 265 11.95 -22.81 -8.71
C THR A 265 10.71 -22.14 -8.11
N ALA A 266 10.70 -21.87 -6.80
CA ALA A 266 9.58 -21.22 -6.13
C ALA A 266 9.31 -19.77 -6.61
N LEU A 267 10.34 -19.03 -7.02
CA LEU A 267 10.18 -17.72 -7.69
C LEU A 267 9.61 -17.88 -9.10
N LEU A 268 10.13 -18.83 -9.89
CA LEU A 268 9.68 -19.09 -11.26
C LEU A 268 8.22 -19.57 -11.31
N ASP A 269 7.77 -20.34 -10.31
CA ASP A 269 6.38 -20.80 -10.21
C ASP A 269 5.38 -19.68 -9.86
N ARG A 270 5.86 -18.57 -9.27
CA ARG A 270 5.05 -17.36 -9.01
C ARG A 270 5.10 -16.35 -10.16
N ALA A 271 6.07 -16.44 -11.06
CA ALA A 271 6.25 -15.49 -12.14
C ALA A 271 5.20 -15.68 -13.26
N PRO A 272 4.61 -14.61 -13.81
CA PRO A 272 3.77 -14.71 -15.01
C PRO A 272 4.61 -15.16 -16.21
N GLU A 273 4.02 -15.83 -17.19
CA GLU A 273 4.75 -16.55 -18.24
C GLU A 273 5.78 -15.68 -19.00
N PHE A 274 5.44 -14.43 -19.33
CA PHE A 274 6.34 -13.51 -20.05
C PHE A 274 7.62 -13.18 -19.25
N LEU A 275 7.53 -13.18 -17.92
CA LEU A 275 8.65 -12.95 -17.03
C LEU A 275 9.38 -14.27 -16.72
N ARG A 276 8.63 -15.36 -16.48
CA ARG A 276 9.15 -16.69 -16.17
C ARG A 276 10.12 -17.20 -17.23
N LEU A 277 9.83 -16.97 -18.51
CA LEU A 277 10.73 -17.34 -19.61
C LEU A 277 12.07 -16.60 -19.54
N ARG A 278 12.08 -15.32 -19.16
CA ARG A 278 13.29 -14.48 -19.08
C ARG A 278 14.10 -14.70 -17.80
N LEU A 279 13.43 -15.01 -16.69
CA LEU A 279 14.08 -15.31 -15.40
C LEU A 279 14.87 -16.63 -15.42
N LYS A 280 14.53 -17.59 -16.30
CA LYS A 280 15.31 -18.84 -16.47
C LYS A 280 16.76 -18.61 -16.86
N ASP A 281 17.06 -17.51 -17.53
CA ASP A 281 18.41 -17.13 -17.96
C ASP A 281 19.18 -16.31 -16.90
N VAL A 282 18.58 -16.03 -15.73
CA VAL A 282 19.22 -15.26 -14.65
C VAL A 282 19.94 -16.25 -13.71
N PRO A 283 21.19 -15.97 -13.29
CA PRO A 283 21.91 -16.84 -12.35
C PRO A 283 21.10 -17.08 -11.06
N GLN A 284 21.04 -18.34 -10.61
CA GLN A 284 20.28 -18.70 -9.41
C GLN A 284 20.73 -17.95 -8.15
N GLY A 285 22.04 -17.64 -8.04
CA GLY A 285 22.59 -16.82 -6.96
C GLY A 285 22.02 -15.40 -6.91
N THR A 286 21.72 -14.82 -8.08
CA THR A 286 21.01 -13.53 -8.18
C THR A 286 19.53 -13.69 -7.89
N LEU A 287 18.88 -14.74 -8.41
CA LEU A 287 17.46 -15.02 -8.14
C LEU A 287 17.19 -15.18 -6.63
N PHE A 288 18.10 -15.81 -5.88
CA PHE A 288 17.99 -15.94 -4.42
C PHE A 288 17.97 -14.59 -3.66
N ARG A 289 18.40 -13.50 -4.30
CA ARG A 289 18.35 -12.13 -3.75
C ARG A 289 17.10 -11.37 -4.16
N VAL A 290 16.28 -11.89 -5.07
CA VAL A 290 15.06 -11.21 -5.54
C VAL A 290 13.97 -11.37 -4.49
N ASP A 291 13.44 -10.25 -4.01
CA ASP A 291 12.28 -10.27 -3.12
C ASP A 291 11.07 -10.90 -3.83
N PRO A 292 10.35 -11.86 -3.22
CA PRO A 292 9.16 -12.45 -3.84
C PRO A 292 8.05 -11.45 -4.17
N GLY A 293 7.97 -10.32 -3.46
CA GLY A 293 7.07 -9.21 -3.77
C GLY A 293 7.38 -8.51 -5.09
N ALA A 294 8.65 -8.48 -5.51
CA ALA A 294 9.03 -7.96 -6.83
C ALA A 294 8.43 -8.80 -7.97
N VAL A 295 8.42 -10.14 -7.85
CA VAL A 295 7.78 -11.03 -8.83
C VAL A 295 6.25 -10.95 -8.74
N GLN A 296 5.71 -10.84 -7.52
CA GLN A 296 4.26 -10.65 -7.30
C GLN A 296 3.75 -9.38 -8.00
N MET A 297 4.49 -8.28 -7.92
CA MET A 297 4.18 -7.01 -8.60
C MET A 297 4.00 -7.20 -10.12
N PHE A 298 4.87 -7.94 -10.80
CA PHE A 298 4.72 -8.23 -12.24
C PHE A 298 3.48 -9.09 -12.54
N HIS A 299 3.18 -10.08 -11.71
CA HIS A 299 1.98 -10.91 -11.82
C HIS A 299 0.70 -10.08 -11.62
N ASP A 300 0.72 -9.12 -10.70
CA ASP A 300 -0.43 -8.28 -10.39
C ASP A 300 -0.65 -7.23 -11.48
N LEU A 301 0.42 -6.67 -12.09
CA LEU A 301 0.32 -5.81 -13.27
C LEU A 301 -0.34 -6.54 -14.47
N ASP A 302 0.08 -7.78 -14.75
CA ASP A 302 -0.46 -8.62 -15.84
C ASP A 302 -1.95 -8.94 -15.68
N LYS A 303 -2.44 -8.95 -14.43
CA LYS A 303 -3.86 -9.17 -14.10
C LYS A 303 -4.69 -7.91 -13.99
N ALA A 304 -4.09 -6.79 -13.58
CA ALA A 304 -4.82 -5.56 -13.28
C ALA A 304 -4.95 -4.62 -14.49
N LEU A 305 -3.99 -4.64 -15.42
CA LEU A 305 -3.92 -3.72 -16.55
C LEU A 305 -4.51 -4.33 -17.84
N SER A 306 -4.98 -3.47 -18.75
CA SER A 306 -5.45 -3.86 -20.07
C SER A 306 -4.36 -4.54 -20.90
N GLY A 307 -4.57 -5.83 -21.17
CA GLY A 307 -3.70 -6.66 -22.01
C GLY A 307 -3.67 -6.27 -23.50
N GLU A 308 -4.45 -5.28 -23.93
CA GLU A 308 -4.34 -4.68 -25.27
C GLU A 308 -3.32 -3.53 -25.29
N ILE A 309 -3.28 -2.71 -24.24
CA ILE A 309 -2.42 -1.52 -24.16
C ILE A 309 -1.06 -1.84 -23.54
N PHE A 310 -1.04 -2.62 -22.45
CA PHE A 310 0.15 -2.78 -21.61
C PHE A 310 1.01 -4.03 -21.94
N ARG A 311 0.57 -4.89 -22.86
CA ARG A 311 1.26 -6.17 -23.17
C ARG A 311 2.70 -6.00 -23.62
N GLN A 312 2.97 -5.10 -24.58
CA GLN A 312 4.34 -4.83 -25.02
C GLN A 312 5.13 -4.03 -23.97
N PRO A 313 4.61 -2.94 -23.38
CA PRO A 313 5.26 -2.23 -22.27
C PRO A 313 5.67 -3.10 -21.08
N LEU A 314 4.88 -4.11 -20.70
CA LEU A 314 5.21 -5.07 -19.64
C LEU A 314 6.30 -6.06 -20.06
N GLN A 315 6.31 -6.51 -21.32
CA GLN A 315 7.40 -7.34 -21.85
C GLN A 315 8.73 -6.58 -21.91
N ASP A 316 8.71 -5.31 -22.30
CA ASP A 316 9.89 -4.45 -22.34
C ASP A 316 10.40 -4.13 -20.93
N LEU A 317 9.49 -3.92 -19.97
CA LEU A 317 9.84 -3.77 -18.55
C LEU A 317 10.50 -5.05 -18.00
N ALA A 318 9.93 -6.22 -18.28
CA ALA A 318 10.51 -7.51 -17.87
C ALA A 318 11.88 -7.75 -18.52
N GLU A 319 12.09 -7.33 -19.78
CA GLU A 319 13.40 -7.39 -20.43
C GLU A 319 14.43 -6.51 -19.72
N ARG A 320 14.11 -5.23 -19.50
CA ARG A 320 15.03 -4.29 -18.83
C ARG A 320 15.32 -4.74 -17.40
N TRP A 321 14.33 -5.24 -16.67
CA TRP A 321 14.52 -5.75 -15.31
C TRP A 321 15.37 -7.02 -15.28
N THR A 322 15.12 -8.01 -16.14
CA THR A 322 15.95 -9.23 -16.19
C THR A 322 17.37 -8.95 -16.69
N ASN A 323 17.56 -7.97 -17.57
CA ASN A 323 18.90 -7.49 -17.95
C ASN A 323 19.61 -6.78 -16.78
N ARG A 324 18.90 -5.98 -15.96
CA ARG A 324 19.43 -5.46 -14.68
C ARG A 324 19.89 -6.61 -13.78
N LEU A 325 19.06 -7.63 -13.56
CA LEU A 325 19.41 -8.79 -12.73
C LEU A 325 20.69 -9.48 -13.24
N LYS A 326 20.79 -9.73 -14.55
CA LYS A 326 22.00 -10.32 -15.18
C LYS A 326 23.26 -9.45 -15.02
N SER A 327 23.11 -8.13 -14.86
CA SER A 327 24.23 -7.19 -14.65
C SER A 327 24.69 -7.03 -13.20
N ILE A 328 23.90 -7.50 -12.22
CA ILE A 328 24.25 -7.41 -10.80
C ILE A 328 25.34 -8.43 -10.50
N GLY A 329 26.51 -7.93 -10.13
CA GLY A 329 27.67 -8.75 -9.75
C GLY A 329 27.40 -9.60 -8.51
N ASP A 330 28.15 -10.70 -8.42
CA ASP A 330 27.94 -11.73 -7.40
C ASP A 330 28.16 -11.21 -5.96
N ASP A 331 28.90 -10.11 -5.76
CA ASP A 331 29.24 -9.58 -4.43
C ASP A 331 28.27 -8.52 -3.88
N ALA A 332 27.17 -8.23 -4.59
CA ALA A 332 26.13 -7.30 -4.12
C ALA A 332 25.40 -7.84 -2.87
N GLY A 333 25.66 -7.25 -1.70
CA GLY A 333 25.13 -7.70 -0.40
C GLY A 333 23.68 -7.33 -0.07
N PHE A 334 22.91 -6.80 -1.03
CA PHE A 334 21.54 -6.29 -0.81
C PHE A 334 20.46 -7.18 -1.46
N VAL A 335 19.26 -7.16 -0.87
CA VAL A 335 18.04 -7.74 -1.45
C VAL A 335 17.57 -6.87 -2.62
N ILE A 336 17.21 -7.49 -3.74
CA ILE A 336 16.72 -6.83 -4.93
C ILE A 336 15.20 -6.73 -4.81
N SER A 337 14.72 -5.58 -4.34
CA SER A 337 13.30 -5.23 -4.23
C SER A 337 12.86 -4.27 -5.33
N VAL A 338 11.54 -4.03 -5.40
CA VAL A 338 10.90 -3.02 -6.25
C VAL A 338 10.07 -2.11 -5.35
N ASN A 339 10.03 -0.80 -5.64
CA ASN A 339 9.22 0.12 -4.86
C ASN A 339 7.71 -0.17 -5.07
N PRO A 340 6.93 -0.44 -4.00
CA PRO A 340 5.50 -0.77 -4.12
C PRO A 340 4.64 0.28 -4.83
N ILE A 341 5.08 1.56 -4.86
CA ILE A 341 4.38 2.64 -5.55
C ILE A 341 4.18 2.35 -7.05
N PHE A 342 5.10 1.58 -7.67
CA PHE A 342 5.12 1.38 -9.12
C PHE A 342 3.82 0.76 -9.65
N PHE A 343 3.24 -0.19 -8.91
CA PHE A 343 1.95 -0.79 -9.26
C PHE A 343 0.82 0.26 -9.30
N SER A 344 0.71 1.09 -8.26
CA SER A 344 -0.27 2.16 -8.20
C SER A 344 -0.04 3.25 -9.26
N LEU A 345 1.21 3.55 -9.62
CA LEU A 345 1.51 4.46 -10.72
C LEU A 345 1.03 3.90 -12.08
N CYS A 346 1.23 2.62 -12.36
CA CYS A 346 0.74 1.99 -13.59
C CYS A 346 -0.80 2.02 -13.69
N ARG A 347 -1.50 1.73 -12.58
CA ARG A 347 -2.97 1.84 -12.54
C ARG A 347 -3.49 3.29 -12.65
N GLY A 348 -2.73 4.24 -12.09
CA GLY A 348 -3.00 5.67 -12.27
C GLY A 348 -2.83 6.11 -13.72
N LEU A 349 -1.80 5.61 -14.41
CA LEU A 349 -1.58 5.86 -15.83
C LEU A 349 -2.74 5.33 -16.67
N GLU A 350 -3.19 4.09 -16.43
CA GLU A 350 -4.33 3.50 -17.13
C GLU A 350 -5.62 4.31 -16.96
N GLU A 351 -5.96 4.71 -15.72
CA GLU A 351 -7.16 5.51 -15.43
C GLU A 351 -7.12 6.87 -16.16
N VAL A 352 -5.99 7.58 -16.08
CA VAL A 352 -5.81 8.88 -16.75
C VAL A 352 -5.77 8.73 -18.28
N MET A 353 -5.18 7.67 -18.82
CA MET A 353 -5.20 7.39 -20.27
C MET A 353 -6.60 7.10 -20.79
N ALA A 354 -7.40 6.31 -20.05
CA ALA A 354 -8.78 6.00 -20.44
C ALA A 354 -9.64 7.27 -20.58
N GLU A 355 -9.48 8.24 -19.66
CA GLU A 355 -10.20 9.52 -19.68
C GLU A 355 -9.66 10.52 -20.73
N LEU A 356 -8.37 10.51 -21.05
CA LEU A 356 -7.77 11.44 -22.02
C LEU A 356 -8.01 11.06 -23.49
N PHE A 357 -8.20 9.77 -23.78
CA PHE A 357 -7.94 9.23 -25.10
C PHE A 357 -9.01 8.31 -25.71
N ASP A 358 -10.18 8.16 -25.07
CA ASP A 358 -11.31 7.35 -25.55
C ASP A 358 -10.89 5.95 -26.08
N GLY A 359 -9.93 5.30 -25.39
CA GLY A 359 -9.47 3.94 -25.72
C GLY A 359 -8.40 3.82 -26.82
N CYS A 360 -7.80 4.92 -27.31
CA CYS A 360 -6.69 4.82 -28.26
C CYS A 360 -5.37 4.31 -27.62
N SER A 361 -4.67 3.40 -28.31
CA SER A 361 -3.38 2.84 -27.87
C SER A 361 -2.25 3.87 -27.94
N LEU A 362 -1.86 4.44 -26.81
CA LEU A 362 -0.98 5.62 -26.72
C LEU A 362 0.14 5.47 -25.68
N LEU A 363 0.60 4.23 -25.45
CA LEU A 363 1.77 3.94 -24.63
C LEU A 363 2.91 3.49 -25.54
N GLU A 364 3.93 4.33 -25.70
CA GLU A 364 5.16 3.96 -26.40
C GLU A 364 6.15 3.36 -25.38
N SER A 365 6.83 2.27 -25.74
CA SER A 365 7.89 1.67 -24.93
C SER A 365 9.14 1.40 -25.76
N ASP A 366 10.30 1.64 -25.17
CA ASP A 366 11.61 1.37 -25.77
C ASP A 366 12.61 0.83 -24.72
N SER A 367 13.86 0.64 -25.17
CA SER A 367 14.98 0.22 -24.31
C SER A 367 15.29 1.12 -23.10
N LYS A 368 14.75 2.35 -23.04
CA LYS A 368 14.92 3.33 -21.96
C LYS A 368 13.69 3.44 -21.05
N GLY A 369 12.57 2.81 -21.40
CA GLY A 369 11.35 2.77 -20.58
C GLY A 369 10.09 3.12 -21.37
N TRP A 370 9.05 3.52 -20.64
CA TRP A 370 7.78 3.95 -21.21
C TRP A 370 7.79 5.46 -21.44
N HIS A 371 7.17 5.91 -22.53
CA HIS A 371 7.16 7.32 -22.95
C HIS A 371 5.73 7.84 -23.16
N PRO A 372 5.45 9.10 -22.77
CA PRO A 372 4.17 9.73 -23.06
C PRO A 372 4.05 10.05 -24.55
N VAL A 373 2.94 9.64 -25.18
CA VAL A 373 2.60 10.15 -26.51
C VAL A 373 2.29 11.64 -26.42
N ARG A 374 2.76 12.39 -27.43
CA ARG A 374 2.58 13.85 -27.51
C ARG A 374 1.13 14.20 -27.84
N ILE A 375 0.41 14.72 -26.84
CA ILE A 375 -0.87 15.40 -27.07
C ILE A 375 -0.60 16.79 -27.64
N ALA A 376 -1.28 17.16 -28.73
CA ALA A 376 -1.25 18.54 -29.22
C ALA A 376 -2.03 19.45 -28.26
N GLU A 377 -1.42 20.54 -27.78
CA GLU A 377 -2.03 21.45 -26.80
C GLU A 377 -3.41 21.99 -27.24
N MET A 378 -3.65 22.14 -28.55
CA MET A 378 -4.93 22.54 -29.14
C MET A 378 -6.11 21.59 -28.85
N LEU A 379 -5.82 20.35 -28.41
CA LEU A 379 -6.83 19.37 -27.99
C LEU A 379 -7.25 19.55 -26.52
N LEU A 380 -6.42 20.18 -25.69
CA LEU A 380 -6.62 20.35 -24.25
C LEU A 380 -7.54 21.54 -23.92
N LYS A 381 -8.78 21.48 -24.43
CA LYS A 381 -9.74 22.60 -24.42
C LYS A 381 -10.32 22.95 -23.05
N THR A 382 -10.23 22.07 -22.05
CA THR A 382 -10.81 22.26 -20.71
C THR A 382 -9.74 22.25 -19.63
N ASP A 383 -10.02 22.88 -18.48
CA ASP A 383 -9.14 22.79 -17.31
C ASP A 383 -8.93 21.34 -16.85
N LEU A 384 -9.97 20.51 -16.91
CA LEU A 384 -9.90 19.08 -16.61
C LEU A 384 -8.94 18.34 -17.56
N ALA A 385 -9.03 18.56 -18.87
CA ALA A 385 -8.10 17.94 -19.82
C ALA A 385 -6.65 18.39 -19.59
N ARG A 386 -6.44 19.66 -19.23
CA ARG A 386 -5.12 20.17 -18.84
C ARG A 386 -4.60 19.55 -17.53
N CYS A 387 -5.47 19.31 -16.55
CA CYS A 387 -5.13 18.61 -15.31
C CYS A 387 -4.73 17.16 -15.60
N LEU A 388 -5.60 16.38 -16.24
CA LEU A 388 -5.34 14.99 -16.64
C LEU A 388 -4.04 14.86 -17.46
N HIS A 389 -3.77 15.79 -18.39
CA HIS A 389 -2.52 15.78 -19.16
C HIS A 389 -1.28 16.01 -18.29
N ARG A 390 -1.36 16.87 -17.25
CA ARG A 390 -0.27 17.04 -16.28
C ARG A 390 -0.10 15.81 -15.41
N GLU A 391 -1.18 15.23 -14.89
CA GLU A 391 -1.16 13.96 -14.15
C GLU A 391 -0.46 12.87 -14.98
N HIS A 392 -0.87 12.67 -16.23
CA HIS A 392 -0.25 11.77 -17.20
C HIS A 392 1.27 12.02 -17.30
N LEU A 393 1.71 13.24 -17.66
CA LEU A 393 3.12 13.57 -17.79
C LEU A 393 3.90 13.41 -16.46
N PHE A 394 3.29 13.66 -15.32
CA PHE A 394 3.91 13.52 -14.01
C PHE A 394 4.06 12.06 -13.62
N ILE A 395 3.04 11.22 -13.87
CA ILE A 395 3.10 9.78 -13.67
C ILE A 395 4.24 9.17 -14.50
N PHE A 396 4.49 9.61 -15.73
CA PHE A 396 5.67 9.17 -16.49
C PHE A 396 7.01 9.56 -15.84
N ARG A 397 7.11 10.74 -15.20
CA ARG A 397 8.31 11.11 -14.43
C ARG A 397 8.50 10.17 -13.23
N LEU A 398 7.43 9.87 -12.50
CA LEU A 398 7.44 8.96 -11.36
C LEU A 398 7.74 7.52 -11.77
N LEU A 399 7.14 7.01 -12.85
CA LEU A 399 7.41 5.67 -13.40
C LEU A 399 8.87 5.51 -13.85
N LYS A 400 9.49 6.58 -14.38
CA LYS A 400 10.90 6.59 -14.73
C LYS A 400 11.82 6.65 -13.50
N HIS A 401 11.41 7.34 -12.44
CA HIS A 401 12.15 7.43 -11.19
C HIS A 401 12.13 6.10 -10.42
N PHE A 402 10.93 5.57 -10.19
CA PHE A 402 10.69 4.31 -9.47
C PHE A 402 10.79 3.06 -10.36
N ASP A 403 11.42 3.17 -11.54
CA ASP A 403 11.49 2.08 -12.52
C ASP A 403 12.17 0.83 -11.88
N PRO A 404 11.52 -0.36 -11.90
CA PRO A 404 12.11 -1.61 -11.45
C PRO A 404 13.49 -1.91 -12.05
N ALA A 405 13.79 -1.43 -13.26
CA ALA A 405 15.06 -1.60 -13.94
C ALA A 405 16.11 -0.49 -13.63
N ALA A 406 15.76 0.59 -12.92
CA ALA A 406 16.69 1.69 -12.62
C ALA A 406 17.47 1.50 -11.31
N VAL A 407 18.77 1.79 -11.34
CA VAL A 407 19.67 1.60 -10.19
C VAL A 407 19.32 2.51 -8.99
N GLY A 408 18.88 3.75 -9.25
CA GLY A 408 18.53 4.76 -8.24
C GLY A 408 17.06 4.78 -7.81
N ASN A 409 16.30 3.70 -8.01
CA ASN A 409 14.86 3.65 -7.72
C ASN A 409 14.46 3.71 -6.21
N VAL A 410 15.43 4.03 -5.35
CA VAL A 410 15.32 4.19 -3.89
C VAL A 410 15.76 5.61 -3.45
N GLU A 411 16.24 6.45 -4.37
CA GLU A 411 16.56 7.85 -4.05
C GLU A 411 15.27 8.68 -3.86
N PRO A 412 15.28 9.72 -3.01
CA PRO A 412 14.15 10.63 -2.87
C PRO A 412 13.80 11.29 -4.21
N PHE A 413 12.51 11.47 -4.47
CA PHE A 413 12.06 12.08 -5.72
C PHE A 413 12.26 13.61 -5.68
N ASP A 414 13.19 14.11 -6.50
CA ASP A 414 13.52 15.54 -6.58
C ASP A 414 12.41 16.35 -7.29
N TYR A 415 11.41 16.73 -6.51
CA TYR A 415 10.42 17.74 -6.87
C TYR A 415 10.17 18.66 -5.68
N GLN A 416 10.08 19.96 -5.94
CA GLN A 416 9.70 20.95 -4.93
C GLN A 416 8.28 21.43 -5.20
N PRO A 417 7.28 20.99 -4.41
CA PRO A 417 5.92 21.51 -4.48
C PRO A 417 5.90 23.03 -4.26
N ARG A 418 5.04 23.75 -4.97
CA ARG A 418 5.00 25.24 -4.89
C ARG A 418 3.62 25.79 -4.62
N ARG A 419 2.57 25.06 -4.95
CA ARG A 419 1.18 25.51 -4.88
C ARG A 419 0.58 25.11 -3.54
N LEU A 420 0.78 23.85 -3.14
CA LEU A 420 0.37 23.32 -1.85
C LEU A 420 1.21 23.91 -0.70
N LEU A 421 2.49 24.25 -0.93
CA LEU A 421 3.31 24.89 0.11
C LEU A 421 2.86 26.32 0.45
N LYS A 422 2.38 27.09 -0.53
CA LYS A 422 1.77 28.41 -0.25
C LYS A 422 0.55 28.30 0.68
N LEU A 423 -0.14 27.16 0.64
CA LEU A 423 -1.36 26.88 1.39
C LEU A 423 -1.09 26.32 2.80
N LEU A 424 0.01 25.58 2.96
CA LEU A 424 0.45 24.97 4.21
C LEU A 424 1.45 25.82 5.00
N GLY A 425 2.14 26.76 4.35
CA GLY A 425 3.21 27.59 4.91
C GLY A 425 4.58 26.92 4.89
N GLU A 426 4.63 25.61 5.17
CA GLU A 426 5.86 24.82 5.28
C GLU A 426 5.76 23.49 4.52
N ASN A 427 6.91 22.86 4.26
CA ASN A 427 6.98 21.50 3.70
C ASN A 427 6.46 20.49 4.74
N PRO A 428 5.54 19.57 4.38
CA PRO A 428 5.06 18.57 5.31
C PRO A 428 6.18 17.58 5.66
N SER A 429 6.42 17.40 6.97
CA SER A 429 7.42 16.47 7.50
C SER A 429 6.79 15.12 7.89
N GLY A 430 7.62 14.07 7.96
CA GLY A 430 7.18 12.73 8.37
C GLY A 430 6.38 11.94 7.33
N ILE A 431 6.32 12.39 6.07
CA ILE A 431 5.80 11.60 4.94
C ILE A 431 6.97 10.79 4.35
N ALA A 432 6.78 9.47 4.11
CA ALA A 432 7.78 8.66 3.40
C ALA A 432 7.82 8.99 1.90
N ASP A 433 8.97 8.80 1.24
CA ASP A 433 9.21 9.28 -0.14
C ASP A 433 8.19 8.76 -1.17
N GLU A 434 7.77 7.49 -1.06
CA GLU A 434 6.72 6.89 -1.90
C GLU A 434 5.33 7.52 -1.71
N PHE A 435 5.06 8.12 -0.55
CA PHE A 435 3.83 8.86 -0.28
C PHE A 435 3.98 10.34 -0.65
N TYR A 436 5.18 10.92 -0.49
CA TYR A 436 5.49 12.28 -0.90
C TYR A 436 5.33 12.47 -2.42
N ALA A 437 5.65 11.44 -3.22
CA ALA A 437 5.39 11.43 -4.66
C ALA A 437 3.93 11.76 -5.05
N TRP A 438 2.94 11.31 -4.26
CA TRP A 438 1.52 11.64 -4.49
C TRP A 438 1.17 13.08 -4.11
N PHE A 439 1.83 13.64 -3.09
CA PHE A 439 1.74 15.06 -2.77
C PHE A 439 2.33 15.93 -3.90
N CYS A 440 3.47 15.52 -4.46
CA CYS A 440 4.08 16.19 -5.62
C CYS A 440 3.17 16.13 -6.86
N LEU A 441 2.50 14.99 -7.11
CA LEU A 441 1.56 14.82 -8.22
C LEU A 441 0.36 15.76 -8.08
N LEU A 442 -0.25 15.84 -6.89
CA LEU A 442 -1.35 16.78 -6.62
C LEU A 442 -0.91 18.23 -6.81
N ASP A 443 0.31 18.59 -6.40
CA ASP A 443 0.85 19.93 -6.65
C ASP A 443 1.00 20.20 -8.15
N ASP A 444 1.54 19.28 -8.96
CA ASP A 444 1.77 19.56 -10.37
C ASP A 444 0.48 19.66 -11.20
N ALA A 445 -0.49 18.78 -10.91
CA ALA A 445 -1.78 18.70 -11.58
C ALA A 445 -2.55 20.04 -11.56
N LEU A 446 -2.48 20.76 -10.44
CA LEU A 446 -3.23 21.99 -10.22
C LEU A 446 -2.65 23.21 -10.98
N PRO A 447 -3.48 24.17 -11.47
CA PRO A 447 -3.00 25.43 -12.03
C PRO A 447 -2.23 26.28 -11.01
N ALA A 448 -1.23 27.03 -11.47
CA ALA A 448 -0.24 27.71 -10.60
C ALA A 448 -0.67 29.12 -10.16
N ASP A 449 -1.68 29.64 -10.85
CA ASP A 449 -2.28 30.98 -10.79
C ASP A 449 -3.55 31.03 -9.91
N TRP A 450 -3.99 29.90 -9.39
CA TRP A 450 -5.23 29.79 -8.61
C TRP A 450 -5.01 29.98 -7.10
N ASP A 451 -5.95 30.67 -6.45
CA ASP A 451 -6.00 30.80 -5.00
C ASP A 451 -6.73 29.59 -4.38
N LEU A 452 -5.95 28.65 -3.86
CA LEU A 452 -6.47 27.40 -3.30
C LEU A 452 -6.94 27.53 -1.84
N THR A 453 -7.05 28.75 -1.27
CA THR A 453 -7.39 28.98 0.15
C THR A 453 -8.66 28.25 0.60
N LEU A 454 -9.70 28.18 -0.24
CA LEU A 454 -10.94 27.42 0.06
C LEU A 454 -10.69 25.92 0.25
N TYR A 455 -9.69 25.34 -0.41
CA TYR A 455 -9.36 23.92 -0.36
C TYR A 455 -8.30 23.57 0.72
N ALA A 456 -7.86 24.55 1.51
CA ALA A 456 -6.82 24.40 2.53
C ALA A 456 -7.06 23.21 3.47
N GLN A 457 -8.32 22.96 3.88
CA GLN A 457 -8.61 21.86 4.78
C GLN A 457 -8.51 20.48 4.12
N ILE A 458 -8.88 20.35 2.84
CA ILE A 458 -8.69 19.10 2.09
C ILE A 458 -7.19 18.79 1.97
N VAL A 459 -6.37 19.78 1.64
CA VAL A 459 -4.92 19.58 1.50
C VAL A 459 -4.28 19.21 2.84
N ARG A 460 -4.69 19.82 3.97
CA ARG A 460 -4.22 19.42 5.30
C ARG A 460 -4.62 18.00 5.67
N ASN A 461 -5.86 17.61 5.40
CA ASN A 461 -6.34 16.26 5.69
C ASN A 461 -5.65 15.21 4.80
N PHE A 462 -5.35 15.55 3.54
CA PHE A 462 -4.56 14.72 2.65
C PHE A 462 -3.12 14.56 3.14
N VAL A 463 -2.47 15.61 3.62
CA VAL A 463 -1.16 15.52 4.29
C VAL A 463 -1.23 14.59 5.51
N GLN A 464 -2.23 14.73 6.37
CA GLN A 464 -2.42 13.84 7.53
C GLN A 464 -2.59 12.36 7.12
N LEU A 465 -3.31 12.10 6.04
CA LEU A 465 -3.46 10.76 5.47
C LEU A 465 -2.11 10.19 5.01
N LEU A 466 -1.27 11.00 4.33
CA LEU A 466 0.05 10.57 3.84
C LEU A 466 1.05 10.32 4.99
N THR A 467 1.05 11.14 6.04
CA THR A 467 1.94 10.97 7.21
C THR A 467 1.62 9.69 8.00
N GLY A 468 0.36 9.25 8.00
CA GLY A 468 -0.08 8.01 8.68
C GLY A 468 -0.18 6.78 7.78
N ALA A 469 0.31 6.83 6.55
CA ALA A 469 0.08 5.81 5.53
C ALA A 469 0.96 4.55 5.67
N SER A 470 0.39 3.41 5.29
CA SER A 470 1.10 2.13 5.08
C SER A 470 0.99 1.69 3.62
N HIS A 471 1.86 0.78 3.16
CA HIS A 471 1.85 0.31 1.76
C HIS A 471 0.51 -0.30 1.34
N ALA A 472 -0.25 -0.89 2.28
CA ALA A 472 -1.60 -1.39 2.03
C ALA A 472 -2.62 -0.31 1.61
N GLN A 473 -2.31 0.97 1.81
CA GLN A 473 -3.16 2.12 1.48
C GLN A 473 -2.73 2.85 0.20
N LEU A 474 -1.71 2.38 -0.52
CA LEU A 474 -1.22 3.03 -1.76
C LEU A 474 -2.31 3.21 -2.82
N GLU A 475 -3.21 2.23 -2.99
CA GLU A 475 -4.37 2.34 -3.89
C GLU A 475 -5.37 3.39 -3.42
N THR A 476 -5.63 3.46 -2.11
CA THR A 476 -6.50 4.47 -1.50
C THR A 476 -5.96 5.88 -1.72
N ILE A 477 -4.65 6.05 -1.53
CA ILE A 477 -3.95 7.32 -1.77
C ILE A 477 -4.06 7.71 -3.24
N ARG A 478 -3.72 6.81 -4.17
CA ARG A 478 -3.86 7.03 -5.62
C ARG A 478 -5.25 7.55 -6.00
N VAL A 479 -6.30 6.85 -5.55
CA VAL A 479 -7.70 7.23 -5.82
C VAL A 479 -8.01 8.61 -5.24
N ILE A 480 -7.60 8.90 -4.01
CA ILE A 480 -7.84 10.20 -3.37
C ILE A 480 -7.07 11.32 -4.09
N THR A 481 -5.81 11.11 -4.47
CA THR A 481 -4.98 12.13 -5.13
C THR A 481 -5.59 12.59 -6.46
N LEU A 482 -5.88 11.65 -7.37
CA LEU A 482 -6.42 11.97 -8.69
C LEU A 482 -7.81 12.62 -8.58
N ASN A 483 -8.70 12.06 -7.75
CA ASN A 483 -10.05 12.61 -7.62
C ASN A 483 -10.08 13.95 -6.87
N THR A 484 -9.15 14.21 -5.94
CA THR A 484 -8.97 15.54 -5.34
C THR A 484 -8.57 16.58 -6.40
N ALA A 485 -7.58 16.26 -7.24
CA ALA A 485 -7.11 17.16 -8.29
C ALA A 485 -8.23 17.49 -9.29
N ARG A 486 -8.94 16.46 -9.78
CA ARG A 486 -10.10 16.60 -10.68
C ARG A 486 -11.20 17.47 -10.07
N PHE A 487 -11.57 17.22 -8.81
CA PHE A 487 -12.60 17.99 -8.12
C PHE A 487 -12.25 19.47 -8.02
N ILE A 488 -11.04 19.81 -7.55
CA ILE A 488 -10.57 21.20 -7.44
C ILE A 488 -10.61 21.87 -8.82
N VAL A 489 -10.16 21.17 -9.86
CA VAL A 489 -10.10 21.67 -11.24
C VAL A 489 -11.47 21.88 -11.88
N GLN A 490 -12.45 21.04 -11.56
CA GLN A 490 -13.82 21.18 -12.05
C GLN A 490 -14.62 22.25 -11.28
N THR A 491 -14.34 22.44 -9.99
CA THR A 491 -15.13 23.34 -9.11
C THR A 491 -14.57 24.75 -8.99
N PHE A 492 -13.24 24.93 -8.98
CA PHE A 492 -12.62 26.25 -8.81
C PHE A 492 -13.06 27.30 -9.84
N PRO A 493 -13.09 27.04 -11.17
CA PRO A 493 -13.49 28.06 -12.14
C PRO A 493 -14.94 28.53 -11.92
N LEU A 494 -15.80 27.61 -11.50
CA LEU A 494 -17.21 27.87 -11.24
C LEU A 494 -17.37 28.73 -9.99
N VAL A 495 -16.70 28.38 -8.90
CA VAL A 495 -16.77 29.11 -7.62
C VAL A 495 -16.08 30.48 -7.70
N ALA A 496 -14.95 30.59 -8.41
CA ALA A 496 -14.29 31.86 -8.67
C ALA A 496 -15.14 32.81 -9.55
N SER A 497 -16.04 32.26 -10.38
CA SER A 497 -17.02 33.02 -11.16
C SER A 497 -18.33 33.31 -10.40
N ALA A 498 -18.65 32.50 -9.39
CA ALA A 498 -19.89 32.57 -8.64
C ALA A 498 -19.94 33.83 -7.76
N ARG A 499 -21.05 34.57 -7.84
CA ARG A 499 -21.24 35.86 -7.14
C ARG A 499 -22.17 35.74 -5.92
N SER A 500 -22.62 34.54 -5.59
CA SER A 500 -23.64 34.23 -4.58
C SER A 500 -23.03 33.57 -3.35
N GLY A 501 -23.39 34.05 -2.15
CA GLY A 501 -22.97 33.41 -0.89
C GLY A 501 -23.51 31.97 -0.72
N GLU A 502 -24.62 31.65 -1.41
CA GLU A 502 -25.21 30.31 -1.44
C GLU A 502 -24.26 29.29 -2.09
N ASP A 503 -23.55 29.64 -3.17
CA ASP A 503 -22.61 28.73 -3.83
C ASP A 503 -21.38 28.46 -2.96
N ALA A 504 -20.88 29.48 -2.24
CA ALA A 504 -19.81 29.32 -1.28
C ALA A 504 -20.22 28.42 -0.10
N GLN A 505 -21.45 28.56 0.39
CA GLN A 505 -22.01 27.69 1.44
C GLN A 505 -22.13 26.23 0.97
N ILE A 506 -22.61 26.01 -0.25
CA ILE A 506 -22.73 24.67 -0.85
C ILE A 506 -21.36 24.02 -1.01
N LEU A 507 -20.37 24.74 -1.55
CA LEU A 507 -19.01 24.22 -1.66
C LEU A 507 -18.45 23.87 -0.29
N GLN A 508 -18.51 24.79 0.68
CA GLN A 508 -17.97 24.56 2.02
C GLN A 508 -18.54 23.28 2.67
N ALA A 509 -19.85 23.07 2.58
CA ALA A 509 -20.48 21.87 3.13
C ALA A 509 -20.09 20.58 2.35
N GLN A 510 -19.91 20.67 1.02
CA GLN A 510 -19.36 19.55 0.24
C GLN A 510 -17.90 19.22 0.62
N LEU A 511 -17.05 20.24 0.80
CA LEU A 511 -15.67 20.06 1.27
C LEU A 511 -15.63 19.39 2.65
N GLU A 512 -16.55 19.73 3.56
CA GLU A 512 -16.68 19.06 4.86
C GLU A 512 -17.05 17.58 4.73
N PHE A 513 -17.95 17.22 3.80
CA PHE A 513 -18.27 15.81 3.50
C PHE A 513 -17.07 15.04 2.91
N ILE A 514 -16.35 15.65 1.95
CA ILE A 514 -15.12 15.07 1.38
C ILE A 514 -14.10 14.83 2.49
N ASN A 515 -13.90 15.81 3.37
CA ASN A 515 -12.97 15.73 4.51
C ASN A 515 -13.33 14.63 5.51
N ARG A 516 -14.61 14.50 5.88
CA ARG A 516 -15.09 13.42 6.76
C ARG A 516 -14.93 12.03 6.13
N THR A 517 -15.03 11.93 4.81
CA THR A 517 -14.90 10.67 4.07
C THR A 517 -13.43 10.26 3.93
N MET A 518 -12.55 11.20 3.57
CA MET A 518 -11.10 10.99 3.37
C MET A 518 -10.40 10.33 4.57
N LEU A 519 -10.80 10.66 5.79
CA LEU A 519 -10.16 10.18 7.03
C LEU A 519 -10.78 8.89 7.61
N ARG A 520 -11.77 8.26 6.95
CA ARG A 520 -12.52 7.12 7.51
C ARG A 520 -12.23 5.80 6.79
N SER A 521 -11.27 5.03 7.33
CA SER A 521 -11.00 3.61 7.06
C SER A 521 -10.72 3.19 5.60
N THR A 522 -10.44 1.90 5.40
CA THR A 522 -10.00 1.31 4.12
C THR A 522 -11.14 1.02 3.13
N GLU A 523 -12.39 0.94 3.58
CA GLU A 523 -13.57 0.68 2.73
C GLU A 523 -14.05 1.94 1.96
N CYS A 524 -13.33 3.05 2.06
CA CYS A 524 -13.81 4.38 1.68
C CYS A 524 -13.54 4.79 0.22
N THR A 525 -12.75 4.04 -0.55
CA THR A 525 -12.29 4.46 -1.89
C THR A 525 -13.41 4.60 -2.90
N THR A 526 -14.36 3.67 -2.91
CA THR A 526 -15.55 3.70 -3.77
C THR A 526 -16.44 4.89 -3.43
N PHE A 527 -16.76 5.07 -2.14
CA PHE A 527 -17.57 6.19 -1.67
C PHE A 527 -16.90 7.55 -1.90
N TYR A 528 -15.57 7.63 -1.78
CA TYR A 528 -14.82 8.86 -2.06
C TYR A 528 -14.98 9.26 -3.54
N ARG A 529 -14.67 8.34 -4.47
CA ARG A 529 -14.83 8.61 -5.92
C ARG A 529 -16.27 8.94 -6.27
N ASP A 530 -17.21 8.10 -5.86
CA ASP A 530 -18.65 8.29 -6.13
C ASP A 530 -19.16 9.65 -5.62
N LEU A 531 -18.64 10.15 -4.48
CA LEU A 531 -18.99 11.45 -3.91
C LEU A 531 -18.38 12.64 -4.69
N ILE A 532 -17.14 12.50 -5.15
CA ILE A 532 -16.51 13.48 -6.07
C ILE A 532 -17.28 13.54 -7.40
N ASP A 533 -17.64 12.40 -7.99
CA ASP A 533 -18.35 12.32 -9.26
C ASP A 533 -19.70 13.06 -9.21
N VAL A 534 -20.52 12.80 -8.19
CA VAL A 534 -21.86 13.39 -8.08
C VAL A 534 -21.83 14.89 -7.74
N PHE A 535 -20.84 15.35 -6.97
CA PHE A 535 -20.66 16.78 -6.71
C PHE A 535 -20.15 17.51 -7.95
N SER A 536 -19.23 16.92 -8.71
CA SER A 536 -18.72 17.51 -9.96
C SER A 536 -19.80 17.58 -11.04
N ALA A 537 -20.63 16.52 -11.14
CA ALA A 537 -21.84 16.54 -11.97
C ALA A 537 -22.84 17.62 -11.53
N TYR A 538 -23.02 17.82 -10.21
CA TYR A 538 -23.85 18.90 -9.69
C TYR A 538 -23.32 20.28 -10.11
N TRP A 539 -22.03 20.56 -9.98
CA TRP A 539 -21.45 21.84 -10.36
C TRP A 539 -21.53 22.12 -11.88
N LYS A 540 -21.37 21.07 -12.70
CA LYS A 540 -21.65 21.12 -14.14
C LYS A 540 -23.12 21.49 -14.42
N ASN A 541 -24.07 20.81 -13.78
CA ASN A 541 -25.50 21.09 -13.95
C ASN A 541 -25.90 22.47 -13.40
N ARG A 542 -25.31 22.89 -12.28
CA ARG A 542 -25.51 24.20 -11.63
C ARG A 542 -25.14 25.36 -12.57
N SER A 543 -24.08 25.23 -13.37
CA SER A 543 -23.64 26.25 -14.34
C SER A 543 -24.32 26.12 -15.72
N GLN A 544 -24.54 24.90 -16.20
CA GLN A 544 -25.12 24.67 -17.54
C GLN A 544 -26.65 24.79 -17.58
N ILE A 545 -27.33 24.56 -16.45
CA ILE A 545 -28.79 24.47 -16.35
C ILE A 545 -29.32 25.57 -15.43
N VAL A 546 -29.01 25.48 -14.13
CA VAL A 546 -29.60 26.34 -13.09
C VAL A 546 -29.24 27.82 -13.28
N GLU A 547 -28.03 28.11 -13.77
CA GLU A 547 -27.58 29.49 -14.04
C GLU A 547 -28.15 30.09 -15.34
N ARG A 548 -28.60 29.24 -16.27
CA ARG A 548 -29.23 29.66 -17.53
C ARG A 548 -30.73 29.90 -17.41
N ILE A 549 -31.32 29.56 -16.27
CA ILE A 549 -32.69 29.90 -15.92
C ILE A 549 -32.87 31.42 -16.03
N SER A 550 -33.80 31.87 -16.87
CA SER A 550 -33.89 33.29 -17.26
C SER A 550 -34.31 34.20 -16.11
N PRO A 551 -33.50 35.22 -15.73
CA PRO A 551 -33.81 36.12 -14.63
C PRO A 551 -34.96 37.11 -14.93
N LYS A 552 -35.50 37.10 -16.16
CA LYS A 552 -36.58 37.99 -16.61
C LYS A 552 -37.97 37.54 -16.16
N ASN A 553 -38.08 36.43 -15.46
CA ASN A 553 -39.32 35.89 -14.92
C ASN A 553 -39.12 35.54 -13.44
N GLU A 554 -39.86 36.22 -12.55
CA GLU A 554 -39.70 36.09 -11.10
C GLU A 554 -39.95 34.64 -10.60
N GLY A 555 -40.84 33.91 -11.27
CA GLY A 555 -41.11 32.50 -10.97
C GLY A 555 -39.95 31.59 -11.33
N MET A 556 -39.19 31.91 -12.39
CA MET A 556 -37.98 31.18 -12.75
C MET A 556 -36.83 31.43 -11.75
N GLU A 557 -36.67 32.67 -11.28
CA GLU A 557 -35.73 32.98 -10.19
C GLU A 557 -36.14 32.33 -8.86
N ARG A 558 -37.44 32.12 -8.61
CA ARG A 558 -37.92 31.34 -7.47
C ARG A 558 -37.51 29.86 -7.57
N ILE A 559 -37.73 29.22 -8.73
CA ILE A 559 -37.30 27.84 -9.00
C ILE A 559 -35.80 27.67 -8.72
N LYS A 560 -34.97 28.59 -9.23
CA LYS A 560 -33.52 28.63 -8.98
C LYS A 560 -33.17 28.71 -7.49
N LYS A 561 -33.80 29.63 -6.74
CA LYS A 561 -33.57 29.77 -5.28
C LYS A 561 -34.00 28.54 -4.49
N ASP A 562 -35.12 27.92 -4.86
CA ASP A 562 -35.62 26.76 -4.13
C ASP A 562 -34.79 25.49 -4.43
N LEU A 563 -34.21 25.35 -5.64
CA LEU A 563 -33.19 24.35 -5.94
C LEU A 563 -31.92 24.50 -5.09
N LEU A 564 -31.38 25.72 -4.94
CA LEU A 564 -30.21 25.97 -4.09
C LEU A 564 -30.48 25.63 -2.62
N LYS A 565 -31.66 26.00 -2.09
CA LYS A 565 -32.06 25.65 -0.72
C LYS A 565 -32.18 24.14 -0.50
N ILE A 566 -32.71 23.39 -1.46
CA ILE A 566 -32.78 21.92 -1.39
C ILE A 566 -31.39 21.32 -1.20
N VAL A 567 -30.38 21.82 -1.94
CA VAL A 567 -28.99 21.38 -1.82
C VAL A 567 -28.38 21.76 -0.46
N ILE A 568 -28.58 23.00 -0.01
CA ILE A 568 -28.09 23.47 1.31
C ILE A 568 -28.69 22.65 2.45
N VAL A 569 -30.00 22.37 2.41
CA VAL A 569 -30.70 21.58 3.43
C VAL A 569 -30.32 20.09 3.39
N ALA A 570 -30.00 19.55 2.20
CA ALA A 570 -29.48 18.19 2.08
C ALA A 570 -28.06 18.06 2.66
N LEU A 571 -27.20 19.06 2.39
CA LEU A 571 -25.82 19.10 2.88
C LEU A 571 -25.70 19.45 4.38
N SER A 572 -26.77 19.92 5.03
CA SER A 572 -26.78 20.11 6.49
C SER A 572 -27.13 18.86 7.29
N LYS A 573 -27.48 17.74 6.62
CA LYS A 573 -27.83 16.46 7.26
C LYS A 573 -26.60 15.70 7.74
N ASN A 574 -26.69 15.06 8.90
CA ASN A 574 -25.58 14.29 9.47
C ASN A 574 -25.67 12.80 9.10
N VAL A 575 -25.20 12.44 7.90
CA VAL A 575 -25.36 11.10 7.30
C VAL A 575 -24.05 10.51 6.74
N GLY A 576 -24.12 9.26 6.27
CA GLY A 576 -23.09 8.63 5.46
C GLY A 576 -23.02 9.19 4.04
N ALA A 577 -21.87 8.99 3.38
CA ALA A 577 -21.62 9.43 2.01
C ALA A 577 -22.53 8.72 0.98
N ASP A 578 -22.89 7.46 1.25
CA ASP A 578 -23.77 6.62 0.43
C ASP A 578 -25.17 7.23 0.19
N LEU A 579 -25.81 7.74 1.25
CA LEU A 579 -27.12 8.37 1.16
C LEU A 579 -27.07 9.72 0.43
N LEU A 580 -25.99 10.47 0.65
CA LEU A 580 -25.78 11.75 -0.02
C LEU A 580 -25.51 11.54 -1.52
N VAL A 581 -24.71 10.53 -1.88
CA VAL A 581 -24.48 10.09 -3.26
C VAL A 581 -25.79 9.69 -3.94
N SER A 582 -26.65 8.92 -3.26
CA SER A 582 -27.97 8.53 -3.77
C SER A 582 -28.89 9.74 -4.04
N LEU A 583 -28.92 10.72 -3.14
CA LEU A 583 -29.66 11.97 -3.36
C LEU A 583 -29.08 12.76 -4.54
N PHE A 584 -27.78 13.01 -4.56
CA PHE A 584 -27.17 13.84 -5.61
C PHE A 584 -27.27 13.19 -7.00
N ARG A 585 -27.23 11.85 -7.12
CA ARG A 585 -27.58 11.15 -8.38
C ARG A 585 -29.01 11.49 -8.81
N SER A 586 -29.97 11.31 -7.91
CA SER A 586 -31.38 11.59 -8.17
C SER A 586 -31.63 13.06 -8.55
N LEU A 587 -30.96 13.99 -7.88
CA LEU A 587 -31.03 15.43 -8.14
C LEU A 587 -30.38 15.81 -9.47
N ASN A 588 -29.21 15.26 -9.79
CA ASN A 588 -28.52 15.53 -11.06
C ASN A 588 -29.34 15.07 -12.26
N ASP A 589 -29.94 13.88 -12.18
CA ASP A 589 -30.87 13.38 -13.20
C ASP A 589 -32.11 14.28 -13.32
N PHE A 590 -32.66 14.76 -12.19
CA PHE A 590 -33.80 15.68 -12.18
C PHE A 590 -33.45 17.04 -12.81
N LEU A 591 -32.24 17.57 -12.56
CA LEU A 591 -31.76 18.80 -13.18
C LEU A 591 -31.61 18.66 -14.70
N LEU A 592 -31.15 17.50 -15.18
CA LEU A 592 -31.07 17.22 -16.63
C LEU A 592 -32.46 17.22 -17.26
N GLU A 593 -33.41 16.47 -16.72
CA GLU A 593 -34.79 16.39 -17.24
C GLU A 593 -35.53 17.74 -17.14
N LEU A 594 -35.13 18.63 -16.21
CA LEU A 594 -35.65 20.00 -16.13
C LEU A 594 -35.26 20.87 -17.34
N THR A 595 -34.23 20.52 -18.12
CA THR A 595 -33.88 21.25 -19.36
C THR A 595 -34.89 21.06 -20.48
N ASP A 596 -35.61 19.94 -20.46
CA ASP A 596 -36.58 19.56 -21.51
C ASP A 596 -38.02 20.03 -21.18
N VAL A 597 -38.22 20.65 -20.02
CA VAL A 597 -39.53 21.20 -19.61
C VAL A 597 -39.80 22.53 -20.35
N PRO A 598 -40.90 22.63 -21.13
CA PRO A 598 -41.23 23.86 -21.83
C PRO A 598 -41.84 24.90 -20.88
N PHE A 599 -41.03 25.86 -20.42
CA PHE A 599 -41.47 26.98 -19.57
C PHE A 599 -42.29 28.05 -20.32
N ASP A 600 -43.04 27.65 -21.34
CA ASP A 600 -43.94 28.49 -22.10
C ASP A 600 -45.06 29.02 -21.22
N TRP A 601 -45.31 30.34 -21.26
CA TRP A 601 -46.46 30.90 -20.55
C TRP A 601 -47.72 30.69 -21.40
N LEU A 602 -48.44 29.60 -21.11
CA LEU A 602 -49.68 29.25 -21.78
C LEU A 602 -50.90 29.79 -21.02
N ILE A 603 -51.84 30.37 -21.76
CA ILE A 603 -53.10 30.91 -21.25
C ILE A 603 -54.30 30.41 -22.07
N LYS A 604 -55.49 30.45 -21.45
CA LYS A 604 -56.78 30.36 -22.15
C LYS A 604 -57.30 31.77 -22.47
N SER A 605 -58.39 31.85 -23.22
CA SER A 605 -59.13 33.10 -23.48
C SER A 605 -59.45 33.84 -22.18
N VAL A 606 -59.02 35.10 -22.06
CA VAL A 606 -59.25 35.91 -20.85
C VAL A 606 -60.62 36.61 -20.94
N PRO A 607 -61.51 36.47 -19.94
CA PRO A 607 -62.81 37.16 -19.94
C PRO A 607 -62.66 38.68 -20.06
N GLY A 608 -63.53 39.32 -20.84
CA GLY A 608 -63.48 40.77 -21.10
C GLY A 608 -62.39 41.23 -22.08
N LEU A 609 -61.49 40.36 -22.51
CA LEU A 609 -60.37 40.69 -23.39
C LEU A 609 -60.54 40.11 -24.80
N ALA A 610 -60.47 40.97 -25.82
CA ALA A 610 -60.53 40.56 -27.22
C ALA A 610 -59.22 39.89 -27.66
N MET A 611 -59.19 38.55 -27.64
CA MET A 611 -57.99 37.77 -27.98
C MET A 611 -57.48 38.01 -29.41
N SER A 612 -58.36 38.36 -30.36
CA SER A 612 -57.96 38.76 -31.71
C SER A 612 -57.02 39.97 -31.71
N GLY A 613 -57.34 41.01 -30.94
CA GLY A 613 -56.47 42.18 -30.77
C GLY A 613 -55.13 41.82 -30.12
N MET A 614 -55.12 40.92 -29.13
CA MET A 614 -53.87 40.44 -28.50
C MET A 614 -52.95 39.70 -29.49
N ILE A 615 -53.51 39.02 -30.50
CA ILE A 615 -52.76 38.39 -31.60
C ILE A 615 -52.24 39.45 -32.57
N GLU A 616 -53.06 40.42 -32.98
CA GLU A 616 -52.66 41.52 -33.87
C GLU A 616 -51.50 42.36 -33.29
N PHE A 617 -51.53 42.65 -31.99
CA PHE A 617 -50.44 43.30 -31.28
C PHE A 617 -49.21 42.40 -31.02
N LYS A 618 -49.24 41.13 -31.47
CA LYS A 618 -48.19 40.12 -31.27
C LYS A 618 -47.80 39.93 -29.81
N LEU A 619 -48.78 39.97 -28.90
CA LEU A 619 -48.61 39.72 -27.47
C LEU A 619 -48.84 38.24 -27.11
N VAL A 620 -49.67 37.56 -27.91
CA VAL A 620 -49.93 36.12 -27.81
C VAL A 620 -49.98 35.47 -29.20
N GLU A 621 -49.74 34.17 -29.28
CA GLU A 621 -49.93 33.35 -30.48
C GLU A 621 -50.83 32.14 -30.16
N PRO A 622 -51.77 31.75 -31.04
CA PRO A 622 -52.59 30.56 -30.83
C PRO A 622 -51.76 29.28 -31.05
N ILE A 623 -51.86 28.33 -30.15
CA ILE A 623 -51.26 26.99 -30.32
C ILE A 623 -52.21 26.10 -31.13
N ALA A 624 -51.66 25.45 -32.17
CA ALA A 624 -52.36 24.43 -32.93
C ALA A 624 -52.46 23.14 -32.10
N ASN A 625 -53.68 22.75 -31.74
CA ASN A 625 -54.01 21.56 -30.94
C ASN A 625 -55.47 21.13 -31.17
N LYS A 626 -55.94 20.10 -30.46
CA LYS A 626 -57.34 19.62 -30.57
C LYS A 626 -58.41 20.65 -30.17
N TRP A 627 -58.02 21.76 -29.52
CA TRP A 627 -58.91 22.86 -29.12
C TRP A 627 -58.92 24.03 -30.12
N SER A 628 -58.23 23.91 -31.25
CA SER A 628 -58.12 24.97 -32.25
C SER A 628 -59.48 25.46 -32.75
N GLY A 629 -59.71 26.77 -32.68
CA GLY A 629 -60.98 27.39 -33.09
C GLY A 629 -62.16 27.18 -32.13
N THR A 630 -61.94 26.55 -30.96
CA THR A 630 -62.96 26.40 -29.91
C THR A 630 -62.82 27.48 -28.83
N ALA A 631 -63.82 27.59 -27.93
CA ALA A 631 -63.71 28.45 -26.75
C ALA A 631 -62.51 28.11 -25.84
N ASN A 632 -62.03 26.86 -25.91
CA ASN A 632 -60.91 26.34 -25.12
C ASN A 632 -59.54 26.51 -25.80
N GLN A 633 -59.45 27.30 -26.87
CA GLN A 633 -58.20 27.65 -27.56
C GLN A 633 -57.09 28.02 -26.55
N THR A 634 -55.93 27.37 -26.69
CA THR A 634 -54.73 27.70 -25.94
C THR A 634 -53.91 28.75 -26.70
N TYR A 635 -53.34 29.72 -25.99
CA TYR A 635 -52.43 30.72 -26.53
C TYR A 635 -51.10 30.70 -25.75
N ARG A 636 -49.97 30.90 -26.43
CA ARG A 636 -48.66 31.18 -25.82
C ARG A 636 -48.46 32.69 -25.73
N VAL A 637 -48.04 33.20 -24.59
CA VAL A 637 -47.66 34.62 -24.44
C VAL A 637 -46.27 34.84 -25.01
N THR A 638 -46.16 35.62 -26.08
CA THR A 638 -44.90 35.90 -26.80
C THR A 638 -44.13 37.07 -26.20
N ASN A 639 -44.81 38.00 -25.52
CA ASN A 639 -44.18 39.13 -24.84
C ASN A 639 -44.75 39.33 -23.42
N PRO A 640 -44.22 38.63 -22.40
CA PRO A 640 -44.74 38.65 -21.04
C PRO A 640 -44.92 40.05 -20.43
N GLN A 641 -43.92 40.92 -20.59
CA GLN A 641 -43.95 42.27 -19.99
C GLN A 641 -45.02 43.16 -20.65
N LYS A 642 -45.09 43.20 -21.98
CA LYS A 642 -46.11 43.98 -22.68
C LYS A 642 -47.51 43.40 -22.51
N PHE A 643 -47.63 42.07 -22.42
CA PHE A 643 -48.90 41.39 -22.14
C PHE A 643 -49.44 41.80 -20.76
N GLN A 644 -48.60 41.76 -19.71
CA GLN A 644 -48.98 42.22 -18.37
C GLN A 644 -49.37 43.70 -18.33
N GLN A 645 -48.60 44.57 -18.99
CA GLN A 645 -48.94 46.00 -19.11
C GLN A 645 -50.27 46.24 -19.82
N MET A 646 -50.51 45.54 -20.93
CA MET A 646 -51.77 45.65 -21.69
C MET A 646 -52.97 45.11 -20.91
N LEU A 647 -52.79 44.01 -20.17
CA LEU A 647 -53.83 43.43 -19.32
C LEU A 647 -54.19 44.37 -18.16
N PHE A 648 -53.21 45.02 -17.54
CA PHE A 648 -53.43 46.06 -16.53
C PHE A 648 -54.17 47.30 -17.08
N LEU A 649 -53.88 47.71 -18.32
CA LEU A 649 -54.48 48.89 -18.94
C LEU A 649 -55.89 48.66 -19.52
N MET A 650 -56.20 47.44 -20.00
CA MET A 650 -57.46 47.17 -20.71
C MET A 650 -58.49 46.36 -19.89
N ALA A 651 -58.10 45.77 -18.78
CA ALA A 651 -58.96 44.88 -18.00
C ALA A 651 -58.96 45.26 -16.51
N GLU A 652 -59.58 46.39 -16.18
CA GLU A 652 -59.75 46.86 -14.79
C GLU A 652 -60.32 45.74 -13.90
N GLY A 653 -59.53 45.31 -12.91
CA GLY A 653 -59.90 44.27 -11.95
C GLY A 653 -59.67 42.81 -12.38
N SER A 654 -59.19 42.54 -13.61
CA SER A 654 -58.85 41.17 -14.02
C SER A 654 -57.50 40.72 -13.46
N THR A 655 -57.46 39.51 -12.88
CA THR A 655 -56.21 38.91 -12.38
C THR A 655 -55.32 38.47 -13.53
N CYS A 656 -54.00 38.63 -13.35
CA CYS A 656 -53.03 38.15 -14.34
C CYS A 656 -53.08 36.61 -14.42
N PRO A 657 -53.19 36.00 -15.61
CA PRO A 657 -53.20 34.54 -15.77
C PRO A 657 -51.96 33.89 -15.15
N ARG A 658 -52.14 32.78 -14.43
CA ARG A 658 -51.04 32.05 -13.78
C ARG A 658 -50.12 31.40 -14.82
N HIS A 659 -48.86 31.16 -14.45
CA HIS A 659 -47.94 30.35 -15.24
C HIS A 659 -47.91 28.93 -14.66
N TYR A 660 -48.83 28.09 -15.13
CA TYR A 660 -49.11 26.80 -14.50
C TYR A 660 -47.95 25.81 -14.51
N THR A 661 -47.07 25.83 -15.52
CA THR A 661 -45.86 24.99 -15.52
C THR A 661 -44.85 25.46 -14.45
N ILE A 662 -44.68 26.77 -14.26
CA ILE A 662 -43.86 27.31 -13.16
C ILE A 662 -44.48 26.98 -11.80
N ASP A 663 -45.80 27.15 -11.65
CA ASP A 663 -46.52 26.84 -10.41
C ASP A 663 -46.42 25.34 -10.08
N ALA A 664 -46.50 24.45 -11.07
CA ALA A 664 -46.32 23.01 -10.89
C ALA A 664 -44.90 22.67 -10.40
N ILE A 665 -43.86 23.13 -11.09
CA ILE A 665 -42.45 22.90 -10.67
C ILE A 665 -42.19 23.49 -9.28
N THR A 666 -42.64 24.71 -9.01
CA THR A 666 -42.49 25.36 -7.70
C THR A 666 -43.16 24.56 -6.59
N THR A 667 -44.34 24.00 -6.87
CA THR A 667 -45.08 23.12 -5.94
C THR A 667 -44.30 21.81 -5.69
N LEU A 668 -43.80 21.15 -6.74
CA LEU A 668 -42.99 19.94 -6.60
C LEU A 668 -41.71 20.17 -5.78
N LEU A 669 -40.99 21.28 -6.05
CA LEU A 669 -39.81 21.67 -5.26
C LEU A 669 -40.15 21.94 -3.78
N SER A 670 -41.32 22.52 -3.50
CA SER A 670 -41.78 22.72 -2.13
C SER A 670 -42.05 21.40 -1.40
N TYR A 671 -42.54 20.37 -2.10
CA TYR A 671 -42.73 19.03 -1.53
C TYR A 671 -41.39 18.31 -1.29
N ILE A 672 -40.43 18.43 -2.21
CA ILE A 672 -39.06 17.94 -2.02
C ILE A 672 -38.45 18.55 -0.74
N ARG A 673 -38.57 19.88 -0.59
CA ARG A 673 -38.09 20.57 0.60
C ARG A 673 -38.84 20.16 1.88
N ALA A 674 -40.17 20.06 1.84
CA ALA A 674 -40.97 19.61 2.99
C ALA A 674 -40.62 18.19 3.44
N GLN A 675 -40.21 17.31 2.52
CA GLN A 675 -39.74 15.96 2.84
C GLN A 675 -38.32 15.97 3.46
N LEU A 676 -37.41 16.84 2.99
CA LEU A 676 -36.09 17.06 3.62
C LEU A 676 -36.17 17.70 5.01
N GLU A 677 -37.16 18.56 5.25
CA GLU A 677 -37.39 19.25 6.54
C GLU A 677 -38.36 18.47 7.44
N CYS A 678 -38.69 17.22 7.10
CA CYS A 678 -39.74 16.44 7.77
C CYS A 678 -39.31 15.95 9.16
N ALA A 679 -39.55 16.76 10.19
CA ALA A 679 -39.11 16.54 11.57
C ALA A 679 -39.57 15.21 12.24
N ARG A 680 -40.55 14.51 11.66
CA ARG A 680 -40.98 13.17 12.11
C ARG A 680 -40.01 12.04 11.73
N TRP A 681 -39.01 12.31 10.89
CA TRP A 681 -38.13 11.33 10.26
C TRP A 681 -36.66 11.61 10.61
N THR A 682 -35.79 10.59 10.60
CA THR A 682 -34.34 10.80 10.80
C THR A 682 -33.69 11.44 9.57
N ASP A 683 -32.52 12.06 9.71
CA ASP A 683 -31.73 12.60 8.59
C ASP A 683 -31.50 11.56 7.48
N SER A 684 -31.28 10.29 7.85
CA SER A 684 -31.14 9.15 6.93
C SER A 684 -32.42 8.87 6.15
N ASP A 685 -33.56 8.79 6.85
CA ASP A 685 -34.86 8.55 6.22
C ASP A 685 -35.26 9.73 5.32
N GLN A 686 -34.99 10.96 5.75
CA GLN A 686 -35.27 12.20 5.02
C GLN A 686 -34.54 12.21 3.68
N LEU A 687 -33.23 11.92 3.63
CA LEU A 687 -32.50 11.82 2.37
C LEU A 687 -33.00 10.65 1.50
N THR A 688 -33.22 9.48 2.10
CA THR A 688 -33.65 8.28 1.37
C THR A 688 -35.02 8.46 0.70
N SER A 689 -36.00 9.02 1.43
CA SER A 689 -37.30 9.38 0.86
C SER A 689 -37.22 10.50 -0.16
N THR A 690 -36.41 11.52 0.08
CA THR A 690 -36.28 12.64 -0.85
C THR A 690 -35.68 12.18 -2.18
N ALA A 691 -34.65 11.32 -2.16
CA ALA A 691 -34.08 10.71 -3.36
C ALA A 691 -35.14 9.93 -4.16
N ALA A 692 -35.94 9.09 -3.46
CA ALA A 692 -37.04 8.35 -4.09
C ALA A 692 -38.14 9.29 -4.65
N LEU A 693 -38.50 10.34 -3.90
CA LEU A 693 -39.51 11.33 -4.31
C LEU A 693 -39.06 12.09 -5.56
N ILE A 694 -37.81 12.56 -5.60
CA ILE A 694 -37.18 13.18 -6.77
C ILE A 694 -37.20 12.22 -7.96
N SER A 695 -36.82 10.95 -7.77
CA SER A 695 -36.84 9.92 -8.84
C SER A 695 -38.25 9.62 -9.38
N SER A 696 -39.29 9.80 -8.56
CA SER A 696 -40.69 9.68 -8.98
C SER A 696 -41.17 10.92 -9.72
N MET A 697 -40.94 12.13 -9.16
CA MET A 697 -41.26 13.42 -9.81
C MET A 697 -40.54 13.61 -11.15
N ARG A 698 -39.29 13.14 -11.26
CA ARG A 698 -38.55 13.11 -12.54
C ARG A 698 -39.35 12.42 -13.64
N SER A 699 -40.01 11.32 -13.30
CA SER A 699 -40.81 10.52 -14.23
C SER A 699 -42.12 11.21 -14.64
N SER A 700 -42.54 12.28 -13.94
CA SER A 700 -43.69 13.09 -14.31
C SER A 700 -43.36 14.41 -15.03
N LEU A 701 -42.09 14.86 -15.05
CA LEU A 701 -41.70 16.12 -15.70
C LEU A 701 -42.03 16.15 -17.21
N ILE A 702 -41.80 15.03 -17.90
CA ILE A 702 -42.08 14.86 -19.33
C ILE A 702 -43.54 15.15 -19.69
N TYR A 703 -44.46 15.00 -18.74
CA TYR A 703 -45.90 15.18 -18.94
C TYR A 703 -46.37 16.65 -18.85
N LEU A 704 -45.51 17.57 -18.39
CA LEU A 704 -45.82 19.00 -18.31
C LEU A 704 -46.01 19.64 -19.70
N ARG A 705 -45.34 19.11 -20.73
CA ARG A 705 -45.49 19.55 -22.13
C ARG A 705 -46.90 19.43 -22.68
N GLU A 706 -47.73 18.58 -22.07
CA GLU A 706 -49.13 18.39 -22.48
C GLU A 706 -50.07 19.45 -21.91
N GLN A 707 -49.60 20.46 -21.15
CA GLN A 707 -50.45 21.55 -20.62
C GLN A 707 -51.41 22.12 -21.68
N ALA A 708 -50.93 22.32 -22.91
CA ALA A 708 -51.74 22.88 -24.00
C ALA A 708 -52.99 22.04 -24.34
N GLU A 709 -52.95 20.73 -24.09
CA GLU A 709 -54.01 19.75 -24.39
C GLU A 709 -55.13 19.70 -23.34
N TYR A 710 -54.96 20.37 -22.20
CA TYR A 710 -55.97 20.40 -21.14
C TYR A 710 -57.08 21.41 -21.42
N VAL A 711 -58.31 21.06 -21.03
CA VAL A 711 -59.47 21.98 -21.03
C VAL A 711 -59.28 23.04 -19.94
N SER A 712 -58.98 22.59 -18.72
CA SER A 712 -58.72 23.44 -17.55
C SER A 712 -57.27 23.31 -17.11
N PHE A 713 -56.58 24.44 -16.94
CA PHE A 713 -55.21 24.44 -16.44
C PHE A 713 -55.12 24.24 -14.91
N GLU A 714 -56.21 24.44 -14.17
CA GLU A 714 -56.27 24.03 -12.76
C GLU A 714 -56.26 22.49 -12.64
N VAL A 715 -56.97 21.77 -13.53
CA VAL A 715 -56.94 20.29 -13.57
C VAL A 715 -55.56 19.78 -13.97
N PHE A 716 -54.89 20.42 -14.93
CA PHE A 716 -53.49 20.14 -15.26
C PHE A 716 -52.57 20.27 -14.04
N LEU A 717 -52.70 21.37 -13.28
CA LEU A 717 -51.90 21.61 -12.08
C LEU A 717 -52.20 20.57 -10.98
N GLU A 718 -53.48 20.24 -10.79
CA GLU A 718 -53.93 19.23 -9.84
C GLU A 718 -53.36 17.85 -10.17
N GLU A 719 -53.54 17.35 -11.40
CA GLU A 719 -52.99 16.07 -11.85
C GLU A 719 -51.45 16.02 -11.75
N SER A 720 -50.78 17.15 -12.00
CA SER A 720 -49.31 17.24 -11.95
C SER A 720 -48.74 17.26 -10.52
N THR A 721 -49.54 17.59 -9.49
CA THR A 721 -49.04 17.87 -8.13
C THR A 721 -49.73 17.08 -7.01
N LYS A 722 -51.04 16.86 -7.08
CA LYS A 722 -51.86 16.15 -6.07
C LYS A 722 -51.40 14.72 -5.77
N PRO A 723 -50.89 13.91 -6.73
CA PRO A 723 -50.32 12.60 -6.40
C PRO A 723 -49.20 12.72 -5.35
N PHE A 724 -48.35 13.73 -5.46
CA PHE A 724 -47.26 13.98 -4.53
C PHE A 724 -47.72 14.68 -3.24
N SER A 725 -48.69 15.62 -3.31
CA SER A 725 -49.23 16.28 -2.10
C SER A 725 -49.79 15.24 -1.12
N SER A 726 -50.50 14.23 -1.64
CA SER A 726 -51.10 13.16 -0.84
C SER A 726 -50.08 12.37 -0.01
N LEU A 727 -48.85 12.17 -0.53
CA LEU A 727 -47.77 11.49 0.19
C LEU A 727 -47.26 12.28 1.40
N ILE A 728 -47.20 13.61 1.26
CA ILE A 728 -46.68 14.53 2.28
C ILE A 728 -47.74 14.71 3.38
N GLU A 729 -48.97 15.03 2.96
CA GLU A 729 -50.08 15.48 3.82
C GLU A 729 -50.78 14.35 4.59
N THR A 730 -51.15 13.23 3.94
CA THR A 730 -51.99 12.18 4.55
C THR A 730 -51.28 11.26 5.55
N GLY A 731 -50.13 11.70 6.08
CA GLY A 731 -49.21 10.87 6.82
C GLY A 731 -48.42 9.97 5.87
N GLY A 732 -47.14 10.27 5.69
CA GLY A 732 -46.22 9.58 4.78
C GLY A 732 -45.84 8.16 5.20
N GLY A 733 -46.80 7.32 5.60
CA GLY A 733 -46.58 6.01 6.18
C GLY A 733 -46.10 6.12 7.62
N GLN A 734 -46.43 5.13 8.46
CA GLN A 734 -45.79 4.99 9.78
C GLN A 734 -44.35 4.45 9.66
N SER A 735 -43.86 4.20 8.45
CA SER A 735 -42.51 3.71 8.16
C SER A 735 -42.02 4.15 6.78
N LEU A 736 -40.69 4.30 6.64
CA LEU A 736 -39.98 4.56 5.38
C LEU A 736 -40.41 3.58 4.27
N THR A 737 -40.50 2.29 4.57
CA THR A 737 -40.91 1.24 3.61
C THR A 737 -42.30 1.48 3.04
N GLY A 738 -43.24 1.97 3.87
CA GLY A 738 -44.59 2.33 3.42
C GLY A 738 -44.60 3.54 2.50
N PHE A 739 -43.76 4.54 2.79
CA PHE A 739 -43.56 5.70 1.91
C PHE A 739 -42.98 5.28 0.55
N LEU A 740 -41.87 4.54 0.54
CA LEU A 740 -41.18 4.12 -0.68
C LEU A 740 -42.08 3.31 -1.62
N ARG A 741 -42.92 2.41 -1.07
CA ARG A 741 -43.92 1.67 -1.85
C ARG A 741 -44.94 2.60 -2.53
N ARG A 742 -45.44 3.63 -1.83
CA ARG A 742 -46.42 4.57 -2.41
C ARG A 742 -45.78 5.52 -3.44
N VAL A 743 -44.52 5.92 -3.24
CA VAL A 743 -43.73 6.67 -4.23
C VAL A 743 -43.52 5.86 -5.52
N ALA A 744 -43.26 4.56 -5.40
CA ALA A 744 -43.15 3.64 -6.55
C ALA A 744 -44.49 3.49 -7.29
N LEU A 745 -45.61 3.30 -6.56
CA LEU A 745 -46.94 3.24 -7.17
C LEU A 745 -47.30 4.53 -7.95
N ILE A 746 -46.93 5.71 -7.46
CA ILE A 746 -47.14 6.97 -8.18
C ILE A 746 -46.28 7.04 -9.45
N LYS A 747 -45.04 6.57 -9.39
CA LYS A 747 -44.14 6.48 -10.56
C LYS A 747 -44.73 5.57 -11.65
N GLU A 748 -45.36 4.47 -11.27
CA GLU A 748 -46.06 3.55 -12.18
C GLU A 748 -47.39 4.13 -12.68
N SER A 749 -48.16 4.82 -11.83
CA SER A 749 -49.51 5.28 -12.17
C SER A 749 -49.53 6.36 -13.26
N PHE A 750 -48.52 7.25 -13.33
CA PHE A 750 -48.44 8.24 -14.41
C PHE A 750 -48.35 7.58 -15.79
N CYS A 751 -47.60 6.48 -15.92
CA CYS A 751 -47.52 5.70 -17.15
C CYS A 751 -48.84 4.96 -17.47
N TYR A 752 -49.58 4.53 -16.45
CA TYR A 752 -50.85 3.81 -16.62
C TYR A 752 -52.01 4.74 -17.01
N LEU A 753 -52.17 5.86 -16.31
CA LEU A 753 -53.22 6.87 -16.57
C LEU A 753 -53.09 7.46 -17.98
N ARG A 754 -51.86 7.70 -18.47
CA ARG A 754 -51.63 8.18 -19.85
C ARG A 754 -51.94 7.09 -20.89
N LYS A 755 -51.65 5.80 -20.63
CA LYS A 755 -52.06 4.69 -21.51
C LYS A 755 -53.58 4.49 -21.59
N GLN A 756 -54.33 4.82 -20.54
CA GLN A 756 -55.81 4.87 -20.60
C GLN A 756 -56.35 6.00 -21.49
N ASN A 757 -55.55 7.03 -21.80
CA ASN A 757 -55.91 8.06 -22.79
C ASN A 757 -55.52 7.66 -24.23
N GLU A 758 -54.57 6.75 -24.41
CA GLU A 758 -54.20 6.17 -25.72
C GLU A 758 -55.13 5.02 -26.14
N MET A 759 -55.67 4.27 -25.18
CA MET A 759 -56.59 3.17 -25.39
C MET A 759 -57.87 3.44 -24.60
N SER A 760 -58.93 3.86 -25.29
CA SER A 760 -60.16 4.27 -24.61
C SER A 760 -60.78 3.14 -23.79
N LEU A 761 -61.45 3.45 -22.68
CA LEU A 761 -62.03 2.45 -21.77
C LEU A 761 -62.85 1.34 -22.49
N PRO A 762 -63.69 1.64 -23.52
CA PRO A 762 -64.38 0.61 -24.30
C PRO A 762 -63.43 -0.34 -25.04
N GLU A 763 -62.26 0.12 -25.45
CA GLU A 763 -61.28 -0.66 -26.22
C GLU A 763 -60.39 -1.51 -25.31
N ALA A 764 -60.07 -1.00 -24.13
CA ALA A 764 -59.42 -1.77 -23.07
C ALA A 764 -60.34 -2.90 -22.56
N LEU A 765 -61.64 -2.63 -22.37
CA LEU A 765 -62.64 -3.64 -22.02
C LEU A 765 -62.86 -4.63 -23.17
N ARG A 766 -62.95 -4.16 -24.43
CA ARG A 766 -63.02 -5.03 -25.62
C ARG A 766 -61.82 -5.98 -25.70
N ALA A 767 -60.59 -5.48 -25.56
CA ALA A 767 -59.38 -6.31 -25.59
C ALA A 767 -59.33 -7.30 -24.40
N PHE A 768 -59.78 -6.88 -23.21
CA PHE A 768 -59.92 -7.78 -22.06
C PHE A 768 -60.95 -8.89 -22.30
N GLY A 769 -62.11 -8.55 -22.87
CA GLY A 769 -63.17 -9.50 -23.24
C GLY A 769 -62.74 -10.47 -24.35
N GLU A 770 -62.00 -9.99 -25.36
CA GLU A 770 -61.42 -10.81 -26.43
C GLU A 770 -60.38 -11.81 -25.88
N LEU A 771 -59.52 -11.38 -24.95
CA LEU A 771 -58.48 -12.24 -24.34
C LEU A 771 -59.03 -13.22 -23.30
N ASN A 772 -60.15 -12.90 -22.63
CA ASN A 772 -60.71 -13.69 -21.53
C ASN A 772 -62.09 -14.31 -21.85
N GLY A 773 -62.44 -14.43 -23.14
CA GLY A 773 -63.61 -15.20 -23.59
C GLY A 773 -64.98 -14.62 -23.21
N GLY A 774 -65.12 -13.29 -23.15
CA GLY A 774 -66.40 -12.63 -22.92
C GLY A 774 -66.96 -12.80 -21.50
N CYS A 775 -66.10 -12.76 -20.48
CA CYS A 775 -66.51 -12.90 -19.09
C CYS A 775 -67.35 -11.69 -18.63
N ALA A 776 -68.45 -11.94 -17.90
CA ALA A 776 -69.44 -10.94 -17.46
C ALA A 776 -68.94 -9.92 -16.40
N ALA A 777 -67.62 -9.74 -16.27
CA ALA A 777 -66.99 -8.82 -15.33
C ALA A 777 -66.98 -7.36 -15.84
N ASP A 778 -67.13 -7.11 -17.14
CA ASP A 778 -67.01 -5.78 -17.76
C ASP A 778 -67.89 -4.73 -17.06
N GLU A 779 -69.19 -4.99 -16.85
CA GLU A 779 -70.07 -4.05 -16.14
C GLU A 779 -69.61 -3.74 -14.71
N SER A 780 -69.03 -4.72 -14.02
CA SER A 780 -68.57 -4.58 -12.64
C SER A 780 -67.28 -3.76 -12.55
N ILE A 781 -66.37 -3.95 -13.51
CA ILE A 781 -65.13 -3.18 -13.66
C ILE A 781 -65.47 -1.74 -14.08
N GLN A 782 -66.41 -1.57 -15.01
CA GLN A 782 -66.87 -0.26 -15.48
C GLN A 782 -67.57 0.53 -14.36
N ARG A 783 -68.42 -0.11 -13.54
CA ARG A 783 -69.00 0.49 -12.33
C ARG A 783 -67.95 0.83 -11.27
N ALA A 784 -66.96 -0.03 -11.04
CA ALA A 784 -65.88 0.24 -10.08
C ALA A 784 -65.01 1.43 -10.53
N TYR A 785 -64.76 1.57 -11.85
CA TYR A 785 -64.03 2.69 -12.41
C TYR A 785 -64.85 4.00 -12.36
N GLN A 786 -66.16 3.96 -12.65
CA GLN A 786 -67.04 5.12 -12.43
C GLN A 786 -67.04 5.56 -10.96
N GLN A 787 -67.13 4.64 -10.00
CA GLN A 787 -67.00 4.95 -8.57
C GLN A 787 -65.62 5.48 -8.15
N TYR A 788 -64.59 5.29 -8.97
CA TYR A 788 -63.25 5.87 -8.78
C TYR A 788 -63.14 7.27 -9.40
N CYS A 789 -63.79 7.52 -10.53
CA CYS A 789 -63.84 8.84 -11.18
C CYS A 789 -64.83 9.83 -10.51
N ASP A 790 -65.89 9.32 -9.88
CA ASP A 790 -66.90 10.12 -9.17
C ASP A 790 -66.49 10.44 -7.71
N ARG A 791 -65.18 10.45 -7.40
CA ARG A 791 -64.58 10.71 -6.07
C ARG A 791 -63.33 11.58 -6.15
#